data_AF-A0A959YGU8-F1
#
_entry.id   AF-A0A959YGU8-F1
#
_cell.length_a   1.000
_cell.length_b   1.000
_cell.length_c   1.000
_cell.angle_alpha   90.00
_cell.angle_beta   90.00
_cell.angle_gamma   90.00
#
_symmetry.space_group_name_H-M   'P 1'
#
loop_
_entity.id
_entity.type
_entity.pdbx_description
1 polymer ?
#
loop_
_entity_poly.entity_id
_entity_poly.type
_entity_poly.pdbx_seq_one_letter_code
_entity_poly.pdbx_strand_id
1 'polypeptide(L)'
;MNHVKLLLASTALVFLNAAYGQVVINEVSASNFSYQADNFGEFEDWVELYNAGPALVDLSGWYMSDNPNNPTKFQIQPGTTIAANDHLVVFCSGRNTNAGGVVHSNFKLNQSAGEWVLLSDAGGVGVDSYQFTDRTKTNHSRGRTTDGAATWSLFQTPTINAPNAGGGPDYVGRPLIQTPAGFYGGAQNVTITGPAGAEIRYTLDSTTPTAASTLYTGPINIASTTVLRAACFSTTPGVPSSFIETNTYFIGVTHTLPVLSASGDDVETLLNGNGGIQPVGNLEFFGVDQQLKAEAVGEFNEHGQDSWAYGQRGVDYIVRDQFGYNDALHHPIFRTKTRPSFQRIIIKAAAGDNYDFGPGQPAHIRDMYVQALSQVGELRLDERSYEPAIFYVNGQYWGVYDVREKVDDHDFTSYYYGQDEFNIQYLKTWGGTWEEYGGAQAATDWDALRNFIATNNMGDPVAFAYVDSLFNWKSLVDYFCLNSYTVCADWLNWNTGWWRGRDPNGDKKKWRYTLWDMDATFGHYTNFTGIPDQTPNADPCAAEDLPNPGGQGHTEILTKLITENQMVHDWYVNRYADLGNTLFSCDFMLPFLDSLIANIAPEMPAQIARWGGSMAAWQDNVQVLRDFIETRCVTIQQGMVDCYNLTGPYDVVFDVYPPLSGKININSITPGTYPFTGTYYGGINTTLEGVAEPGYAFSHWEINNNVVLPSDMDSLVTVDFVSTDTIVAHFVPPVAYEVMLDVDPRNSALIEFDGVLYSTFPTTVEVAEGVPVLMRVAPAQYYDFLYWSIKNNFPSPADTTLRELEVTFWSSDTIVAHLEEQDYVYYIPNSFTPNGDGVNDIWQPWGNVIDLDRFELTIFDRWGEAIYSTDDPNKGWDGTDASGTIRDGVYVYKANVVEGITKERHELFGHVTVFR
;
A
#
# COMPACT_ATOMS: atom_id res chain seq x y z
N MET A 1 22.83 16.25 -25.42
CA MET A 1 24.20 16.44 -24.92
C MET A 1 24.15 16.30 -23.40
N ASN A 2 25.02 15.42 -22.88
CA ASN A 2 25.33 15.14 -21.47
C ASN A 2 24.22 14.52 -20.58
N HIS A 3 23.94 13.23 -20.80
CA HIS A 3 23.56 12.32 -19.73
C HIS A 3 24.80 11.57 -19.26
N VAL A 4 25.20 11.79 -18.01
CA VAL A 4 26.24 11.01 -17.31
C VAL A 4 25.64 9.64 -16.98
N LYS A 5 26.18 8.60 -17.61
CA LYS A 5 25.87 7.21 -17.27
C LYS A 5 26.52 6.88 -15.93
N LEU A 6 25.70 6.66 -14.90
CA LEU A 6 26.13 5.97 -13.68
C LEU A 6 26.28 4.48 -14.04
N LEU A 7 27.52 3.97 -14.09
CA LEU A 7 27.75 2.52 -14.13
C LEU A 7 27.45 1.98 -12.73
N LEU A 8 26.29 1.35 -12.56
CA LEU A 8 26.11 0.33 -11.52
C LEU A 8 26.98 -0.86 -11.90
N ALA A 9 27.94 -1.19 -11.04
CA ALA A 9 28.66 -2.45 -11.12
C ALA A 9 27.68 -3.57 -10.78
N SER A 10 27.06 -4.14 -11.81
CA SER A 10 26.41 -5.45 -11.74
C SER A 10 27.45 -6.46 -11.31
N THR A 11 27.33 -6.99 -10.09
CA THR A 11 28.03 -8.20 -9.66
C THR A 11 27.57 -9.31 -10.61
N ALA A 12 28.40 -9.63 -11.60
CA ALA A 12 28.20 -10.80 -12.43
C ALA A 12 28.30 -12.01 -11.51
N LEU A 13 27.18 -12.68 -11.24
CA LEU A 13 27.21 -14.07 -10.80
C LEU A 13 27.97 -14.83 -11.89
N VAL A 14 29.18 -15.28 -11.56
CA VAL A 14 29.91 -16.22 -12.39
C VAL A 14 29.18 -17.55 -12.25
N PHE A 15 28.21 -17.81 -13.13
CA PHE A 15 27.69 -19.14 -13.36
C PHE A 15 28.82 -19.99 -13.94
N LEU A 16 29.53 -20.71 -13.07
CA LEU A 16 30.37 -21.82 -13.48
C LEU A 16 29.47 -22.86 -14.16
N ASN A 17 29.86 -23.27 -15.37
CA ASN A 17 29.18 -24.28 -16.16
C ASN A 17 28.84 -25.54 -15.34
N ALA A 18 27.54 -25.82 -15.24
CA ALA A 18 26.86 -27.10 -15.07
C ALA A 18 27.66 -28.26 -14.44
N ALA A 19 27.66 -28.34 -13.12
CA ALA A 19 27.35 -29.61 -12.48
C ALA A 19 25.82 -29.65 -12.39
N TYR A 20 25.16 -30.53 -13.14
CA TYR A 20 23.72 -30.73 -12.98
C TYR A 20 23.48 -31.13 -11.52
N GLY A 21 22.73 -30.31 -10.78
CA GLY A 21 22.20 -30.72 -9.49
C GLY A 21 21.45 -32.04 -9.66
N GLN A 22 21.56 -32.95 -8.69
CA GLN A 22 20.82 -34.21 -8.73
C GLN A 22 19.31 -33.95 -8.83
N VAL A 23 18.83 -32.86 -8.23
CA VAL A 23 17.47 -32.33 -8.37
C VAL A 23 17.51 -31.07 -9.22
N VAL A 24 16.60 -30.98 -10.19
CA VAL A 24 16.48 -29.86 -11.13
C VAL A 24 15.05 -29.37 -11.22
N ILE A 25 14.86 -28.14 -11.67
CA ILE A 25 13.56 -27.62 -12.10
C ILE A 25 13.25 -28.27 -13.46
N ASN A 26 12.17 -29.05 -13.53
CA ASN A 26 11.86 -29.88 -14.68
C ASN A 26 10.82 -29.25 -15.61
N GLU A 27 9.78 -28.67 -15.01
CA GLU A 27 8.67 -28.03 -15.71
C GLU A 27 8.06 -26.94 -14.82
N VAL A 28 7.59 -25.86 -15.42
CA VAL A 28 6.96 -24.73 -14.73
C VAL A 28 5.73 -24.26 -15.50
N SER A 29 4.69 -23.85 -14.77
CA SER A 29 3.55 -23.16 -15.35
C SER A 29 3.13 -22.00 -14.47
N ALA A 30 3.18 -20.79 -15.06
CA ALA A 30 2.49 -19.59 -14.57
C ALA A 30 1.23 -19.31 -15.41
N SER A 31 0.67 -20.36 -16.04
CA SER A 31 -0.48 -20.27 -16.93
C SER A 31 -1.56 -21.28 -16.61
N ASN A 32 -1.51 -21.90 -15.42
CA ASN A 32 -2.51 -22.84 -14.99
C ASN A 32 -3.80 -22.08 -14.65
N PHE A 33 -4.77 -22.11 -15.55
CA PHE A 33 -6.02 -21.40 -15.38
C PHE A 33 -7.17 -22.35 -15.06
N SER A 34 -7.14 -23.55 -15.66
CA SER A 34 -8.20 -24.54 -15.50
C SER A 34 -7.71 -25.97 -15.74
N TYR A 35 -6.40 -26.21 -15.71
CA TYR A 35 -5.81 -27.49 -16.08
C TYR A 35 -5.65 -28.42 -14.88
N GLN A 36 -4.89 -27.98 -13.86
CA GLN A 36 -4.57 -28.79 -12.69
C GLN A 36 -4.97 -28.04 -11.42
N ALA A 37 -6.02 -28.51 -10.74
CA ALA A 37 -6.36 -27.99 -9.42
C ALA A 37 -5.37 -28.51 -8.36
N ASP A 38 -5.09 -27.69 -7.36
CA ASP A 38 -4.42 -28.10 -6.14
C ASP A 38 -5.37 -28.83 -5.17
N ASN A 39 -4.90 -29.14 -3.96
CA ASN A 39 -5.71 -29.79 -2.93
C ASN A 39 -6.70 -28.84 -2.20
N PHE A 40 -6.70 -27.54 -2.53
CA PHE A 40 -7.71 -26.56 -2.12
C PHE A 40 -8.77 -26.34 -3.20
N GLY A 41 -8.59 -26.92 -4.39
CA GLY A 41 -9.50 -26.76 -5.53
C GLY A 41 -9.17 -25.57 -6.43
N GLU A 42 -8.05 -24.89 -6.19
CA GLU A 42 -7.62 -23.71 -6.93
C GLU A 42 -6.62 -24.07 -8.03
N PHE A 43 -6.59 -23.27 -9.09
CA PHE A 43 -5.67 -23.45 -10.22
C PHE A 43 -4.43 -22.57 -10.02
N GLU A 44 -3.58 -22.97 -9.09
CA GLU A 44 -2.37 -22.23 -8.73
C GLU A 44 -1.26 -22.44 -9.77
N ASP A 45 -0.35 -21.47 -9.88
CA ASP A 45 0.91 -21.67 -10.59
C ASP A 45 1.70 -22.79 -9.94
N TRP A 46 2.59 -23.44 -10.69
CA TRP A 46 3.34 -24.56 -10.15
C TRP A 46 4.72 -24.73 -10.78
N VAL A 47 5.57 -25.37 -10.00
CA VAL A 47 6.92 -25.76 -10.36
C VAL A 47 7.07 -27.25 -10.07
N GLU A 48 7.50 -28.01 -11.06
CA GLU A 48 7.86 -29.42 -10.93
C GLU A 48 9.38 -29.56 -10.79
N LEU A 49 9.79 -30.26 -9.75
CA LEU A 49 11.16 -30.68 -9.52
C LEU A 49 11.34 -32.14 -9.93
N TYR A 50 12.49 -32.49 -10.49
CA TYR A 50 12.84 -33.86 -10.88
C TYR A 50 14.16 -34.30 -10.26
N ASN A 51 14.17 -35.50 -9.67
CA ASN A 51 15.39 -36.13 -9.15
C ASN A 51 15.99 -37.07 -10.21
N ALA A 52 17.02 -36.61 -10.92
CA ALA A 52 17.74 -37.38 -11.93
C ALA A 52 18.69 -38.45 -11.34
N GLY A 53 18.80 -38.53 -10.02
CA GLY A 53 19.70 -39.45 -9.34
C GLY A 53 19.11 -40.83 -9.05
N PRO A 54 19.96 -41.82 -8.75
CA PRO A 54 19.54 -43.19 -8.49
C PRO A 54 19.03 -43.44 -7.06
N ALA A 55 19.01 -42.41 -6.21
CA ALA A 55 18.62 -42.50 -4.80
C ALA A 55 17.61 -41.40 -4.43
N LEU A 56 16.83 -41.65 -3.37
CA LEU A 56 15.94 -40.66 -2.77
C LEU A 56 16.72 -39.44 -2.29
N VAL A 57 16.19 -38.25 -2.53
CA VAL A 57 16.71 -36.96 -2.05
C VAL A 57 15.75 -36.38 -1.02
N ASP A 58 16.30 -35.94 0.11
CA ASP A 58 15.59 -35.16 1.11
C ASP A 58 15.78 -33.66 0.84
N LEU A 59 14.68 -32.97 0.58
CA LEU A 59 14.64 -31.52 0.32
C LEU A 59 14.33 -30.70 1.57
N SER A 60 14.25 -31.34 2.75
CA SER A 60 14.07 -30.64 4.02
C SER A 60 15.10 -29.53 4.18
N GLY A 61 14.62 -28.30 4.34
CA GLY A 61 15.48 -27.13 4.56
C GLY A 61 16.09 -26.53 3.30
N TRP A 62 15.88 -27.12 2.12
CA TRP A 62 16.19 -26.48 0.83
C TRP A 62 15.31 -25.26 0.62
N TYR A 63 15.65 -24.42 -0.35
CA TYR A 63 14.90 -23.20 -0.62
C TYR A 63 14.42 -23.09 -2.07
N MET A 64 13.27 -22.43 -2.24
CA MET A 64 12.83 -21.90 -3.52
C MET A 64 12.61 -20.39 -3.43
N SER A 65 12.67 -19.71 -4.57
CA SER A 65 12.40 -18.29 -4.65
C SER A 65 12.00 -17.84 -6.06
N ASP A 66 11.19 -16.81 -6.12
CA ASP A 66 10.87 -16.02 -7.33
C ASP A 66 11.78 -14.79 -7.51
N ASN A 67 12.63 -14.51 -6.51
CA ASN A 67 13.42 -13.29 -6.42
C ASN A 67 14.93 -13.61 -6.34
N PRO A 68 15.73 -13.26 -7.36
CA PRO A 68 17.18 -13.53 -7.38
C PRO A 68 17.97 -12.79 -6.30
N ASN A 69 17.41 -11.73 -5.71
CA ASN A 69 18.04 -11.01 -4.60
C ASN A 69 17.71 -11.64 -3.24
N ASN A 70 16.80 -12.62 -3.20
CA ASN A 70 16.45 -13.38 -2.00
C ASN A 70 16.29 -14.87 -2.35
N PRO A 71 17.37 -15.60 -2.64
CA PRO A 71 17.31 -17.01 -3.07
C PRO A 71 16.77 -17.97 -1.98
N THR A 72 16.63 -17.50 -0.74
CA THR A 72 16.16 -18.27 0.42
C THR A 72 14.73 -17.89 0.86
N LYS A 73 13.92 -17.32 -0.05
CA LYS A 73 12.58 -16.76 0.25
C LYS A 73 11.60 -17.76 0.84
N PHE A 74 11.57 -18.98 0.31
CA PHE A 74 10.69 -20.07 0.76
C PHE A 74 11.54 -21.27 1.17
N GLN A 75 11.51 -21.67 2.44
CA GLN A 75 12.15 -22.90 2.89
C GLN A 75 11.18 -24.08 2.74
N ILE A 76 11.62 -25.12 2.02
CA ILE A 76 10.87 -26.36 1.86
C ILE A 76 10.77 -27.08 3.21
N GLN A 77 9.55 -27.41 3.62
CA GLN A 77 9.26 -27.92 4.95
C GLN A 77 9.88 -29.31 5.19
N PRO A 78 10.21 -29.65 6.46
CA PRO A 78 10.79 -30.95 6.81
C PRO A 78 9.95 -32.15 6.38
N GLY A 79 10.63 -33.24 5.96
CA GLY A 79 10.02 -34.47 5.50
C GLY A 79 9.67 -34.49 4.00
N THR A 80 9.96 -33.42 3.26
CA THR A 80 9.75 -33.36 1.81
C THR A 80 10.85 -34.12 1.07
N THR A 81 10.50 -35.17 0.33
CA THR A 81 11.47 -36.03 -0.35
C THR A 81 11.05 -36.31 -1.79
N ILE A 82 12.03 -36.58 -2.67
CA ILE A 82 11.79 -37.03 -4.04
C ILE A 82 12.50 -38.37 -4.24
N ALA A 83 11.77 -39.41 -4.66
CA ALA A 83 12.36 -40.72 -4.96
C ALA A 83 13.27 -40.65 -6.20
N ALA A 84 14.04 -41.71 -6.44
CA ALA A 84 14.94 -41.78 -7.60
C ALA A 84 14.14 -41.79 -8.91
N ASN A 85 14.46 -40.87 -9.84
CA ASN A 85 13.76 -40.68 -11.11
C ASN A 85 12.27 -40.33 -10.95
N ASP A 86 11.93 -39.64 -9.86
CA ASP A 86 10.56 -39.22 -9.53
C ASP A 86 10.45 -37.69 -9.53
N HIS A 87 9.22 -37.20 -9.45
CA HIS A 87 8.87 -35.79 -9.55
C HIS A 87 8.25 -35.27 -8.24
N LEU A 88 8.33 -33.96 -8.04
CA LEU A 88 7.62 -33.26 -6.97
C LEU A 88 7.06 -31.95 -7.51
N VAL A 89 5.75 -31.76 -7.34
CA VAL A 89 5.09 -30.50 -7.66
C VAL A 89 5.03 -29.62 -6.43
N VAL A 90 5.44 -28.37 -6.60
CA VAL A 90 5.26 -27.28 -5.65
C VAL A 90 4.29 -26.28 -6.26
N PHE A 91 3.14 -26.07 -5.61
CA PHE A 91 2.19 -25.04 -6.02
C PHE A 91 2.65 -23.68 -5.49
N CYS A 92 2.81 -22.72 -6.37
CA CYS A 92 3.18 -21.34 -6.07
C CYS A 92 1.92 -20.54 -5.74
N SER A 93 1.35 -20.78 -4.55
CA SER A 93 0.04 -20.23 -4.14
C SER A 93 0.08 -19.09 -3.13
N GLY A 94 1.26 -18.71 -2.61
CA GLY A 94 1.37 -17.77 -1.50
C GLY A 94 1.02 -18.32 -0.10
N ARG A 95 0.32 -19.47 0.01
CA ARG A 95 -0.19 -20.01 1.28
C ARG A 95 0.87 -20.41 2.30
N ASN A 96 2.11 -20.63 1.88
CA ASN A 96 3.23 -21.00 2.76
C ASN A 96 2.95 -22.21 3.66
N THR A 97 2.50 -23.34 3.07
CA THR A 97 2.05 -24.50 3.85
C THR A 97 2.43 -25.83 3.19
N ASN A 98 2.41 -26.90 3.96
CA ASN A 98 2.40 -28.27 3.44
C ASN A 98 1.12 -28.95 3.92
N ALA A 99 0.14 -29.06 3.03
CA ALA A 99 -1.18 -29.56 3.33
C ALA A 99 -1.36 -30.95 2.73
N GLY A 100 -1.32 -31.99 3.58
CA GLY A 100 -1.52 -33.37 3.13
C GLY A 100 -0.41 -33.91 2.22
N GLY A 101 0.82 -33.39 2.33
CA GLY A 101 1.95 -33.77 1.47
C GLY A 101 2.09 -32.94 0.20
N VAL A 102 1.18 -31.99 -0.04
CA VAL A 102 1.25 -31.04 -1.15
C VAL A 102 1.92 -29.76 -0.66
N VAL A 103 3.00 -29.36 -1.33
CA VAL A 103 3.81 -28.19 -0.95
C VAL A 103 3.25 -26.94 -1.61
N HIS A 104 2.99 -25.92 -0.81
CA HIS A 104 2.55 -24.59 -1.22
C HIS A 104 3.59 -23.55 -0.84
N SER A 105 4.14 -22.86 -1.84
CA SER A 105 5.11 -21.80 -1.63
C SER A 105 4.50 -20.57 -0.95
N ASN A 106 5.35 -19.67 -0.43
CA ASN A 106 4.94 -18.37 0.13
C ASN A 106 4.89 -17.24 -0.92
N PHE A 107 4.95 -17.60 -2.21
CA PHE A 107 4.83 -16.68 -3.34
C PHE A 107 3.95 -17.26 -4.46
N LYS A 108 3.55 -16.40 -5.39
CA LYS A 108 2.94 -16.75 -6.69
C LYS A 108 3.92 -16.39 -7.81
N LEU A 109 3.68 -16.86 -9.03
CA LEU A 109 4.54 -16.55 -10.17
C LEU A 109 3.90 -15.50 -11.08
N ASN A 110 4.74 -14.71 -11.75
CA ASN A 110 4.32 -13.73 -12.75
C ASN A 110 5.20 -13.86 -14.00
N GLN A 111 4.69 -14.56 -15.02
CA GLN A 111 5.41 -14.72 -16.28
C GLN A 111 5.47 -13.43 -17.09
N SER A 112 4.50 -12.53 -16.92
CA SER A 112 4.46 -11.25 -17.66
C SER A 112 5.51 -10.26 -17.16
N ALA A 113 5.88 -10.35 -15.87
CA ALA A 113 6.95 -9.57 -15.24
C ALA A 113 8.36 -10.16 -15.44
N GLY A 114 8.48 -11.36 -16.03
CA GLY A 114 9.77 -12.00 -16.30
C GLY A 114 10.47 -12.50 -15.03
N GLU A 115 9.68 -12.97 -14.07
CA GLU A 115 10.16 -13.50 -12.80
C GLU A 115 11.03 -14.76 -12.95
N TRP A 116 11.68 -15.11 -11.85
CA TRP A 116 12.53 -16.28 -11.76
C TRP A 116 11.82 -17.42 -11.03
N VAL A 117 12.34 -18.63 -11.21
CA VAL A 117 12.17 -19.76 -10.30
C VAL A 117 13.57 -20.20 -9.96
N LEU A 118 13.89 -20.21 -8.67
CA LEU A 118 15.20 -20.53 -8.14
C LEU A 118 15.06 -21.72 -7.22
N LEU A 119 16.00 -22.66 -7.30
CA LEU A 119 16.15 -23.76 -6.38
C LEU A 119 17.53 -23.65 -5.73
N SER A 120 17.60 -23.68 -4.41
CA SER A 120 18.85 -23.68 -3.64
C SER A 120 18.86 -24.83 -2.64
N ASP A 121 20.04 -25.36 -2.34
CA ASP A 121 20.21 -26.41 -1.34
C ASP A 121 20.00 -25.88 0.09
N ALA A 122 20.07 -26.76 1.09
CA ALA A 122 19.89 -26.37 2.50
C ALA A 122 20.94 -25.38 3.03
N GLY A 123 22.09 -25.24 2.35
CA GLY A 123 23.11 -24.23 2.64
C GLY A 123 22.86 -22.88 1.97
N GLY A 124 21.79 -22.76 1.17
CA GLY A 124 21.46 -21.57 0.40
C GLY A 124 22.26 -21.43 -0.90
N VAL A 125 22.95 -22.48 -1.35
CA VAL A 125 23.69 -22.47 -2.61
C VAL A 125 22.74 -22.79 -3.76
N GLY A 126 22.70 -21.93 -4.78
CA GLY A 126 21.86 -22.15 -5.96
C GLY A 126 22.19 -23.44 -6.70
N VAL A 127 21.16 -24.26 -6.95
CA VAL A 127 21.21 -25.57 -7.60
C VAL A 127 20.74 -25.48 -9.06
N ASP A 128 19.61 -24.82 -9.29
CA ASP A 128 19.02 -24.66 -10.62
C ASP A 128 18.15 -23.40 -10.67
N SER A 129 17.87 -22.93 -11.88
CA SER A 129 17.04 -21.75 -12.09
C SER A 129 16.35 -21.75 -13.45
N TYR A 130 15.17 -21.14 -13.49
CA TYR A 130 14.46 -20.83 -14.73
C TYR A 130 13.99 -19.37 -14.70
N GLN A 131 14.09 -18.65 -15.81
CA GLN A 131 13.53 -17.31 -15.94
C GLN A 131 12.43 -17.34 -17.00
N PHE A 132 11.29 -16.72 -16.70
CA PHE A 132 10.19 -16.52 -17.66
C PHE A 132 10.57 -15.49 -18.74
N THR A 133 11.44 -15.91 -19.66
CA THR A 133 11.84 -15.12 -20.85
C THR A 133 10.85 -15.29 -22.00
N ASP A 134 10.25 -16.48 -22.11
CA ASP A 134 9.23 -16.81 -23.10
C ASP A 134 7.91 -17.17 -22.43
N ARG A 135 6.90 -16.32 -22.64
CA ARG A 135 5.55 -16.48 -22.06
C ARG A 135 4.81 -17.67 -22.65
N THR A 136 3.81 -18.15 -21.91
CA THR A 136 2.89 -19.23 -22.26
C THR A 136 1.45 -18.72 -22.30
N LYS A 137 0.68 -19.26 -23.23
CA LYS A 137 -0.78 -19.11 -23.27
C LYS A 137 -1.42 -19.96 -22.18
N THR A 138 -2.70 -19.67 -21.92
CA THR A 138 -3.55 -20.41 -20.98
C THR A 138 -3.34 -21.92 -21.04
N ASN A 139 -3.11 -22.52 -19.87
CA ASN A 139 -2.90 -23.94 -19.61
C ASN A 139 -1.67 -24.58 -20.31
N HIS A 140 -0.73 -23.79 -20.81
CA HIS A 140 0.55 -24.29 -21.30
C HIS A 140 1.62 -24.19 -20.20
N SER A 141 2.78 -24.82 -20.45
CA SER A 141 3.92 -24.82 -19.54
C SER A 141 5.25 -24.75 -20.30
N ARG A 142 6.30 -24.48 -19.56
CA ARG A 142 7.70 -24.53 -20.01
C ARG A 142 8.35 -25.70 -19.32
N GLY A 143 8.94 -26.61 -20.08
CA GLY A 143 9.58 -27.80 -19.52
C GLY A 143 10.87 -28.15 -20.22
N ARG A 144 11.74 -28.91 -19.55
CA ARG A 144 12.90 -29.54 -20.19
C ARG A 144 12.41 -30.53 -21.26
N THR A 145 13.10 -30.63 -22.39
CA THR A 145 12.66 -31.43 -23.56
C THR A 145 12.40 -32.91 -23.23
N THR A 146 13.17 -33.46 -22.30
CA THR A 146 12.92 -34.69 -21.54
C THR A 146 13.32 -34.42 -20.10
N ASP A 147 12.95 -35.31 -19.16
CA ASP A 147 13.32 -35.13 -17.75
C ASP A 147 14.82 -34.85 -17.57
N GLY A 148 15.14 -33.76 -16.88
CA GLY A 148 16.52 -33.33 -16.63
C GLY A 148 17.33 -32.86 -17.85
N ALA A 149 16.74 -32.73 -19.04
CA ALA A 149 17.44 -32.27 -20.23
C ALA A 149 17.90 -30.81 -20.14
N ALA A 150 19.01 -30.47 -20.79
CA ALA A 150 19.58 -29.11 -20.78
C ALA A 150 18.69 -28.05 -21.46
N THR A 151 17.88 -28.49 -22.43
CA THR A 151 17.10 -27.62 -23.33
C THR A 151 15.65 -27.59 -22.91
N TRP A 152 15.02 -26.42 -23.03
CA TRP A 152 13.60 -26.20 -22.73
C TRP A 152 12.74 -26.18 -23.99
N SER A 153 11.47 -26.52 -23.84
CA SER A 153 10.44 -26.50 -24.89
C SER A 153 9.13 -25.92 -24.38
N LEU A 154 8.28 -25.51 -25.32
CA LEU A 154 6.87 -25.24 -25.04
C LEU A 154 6.10 -26.56 -24.92
N PHE A 155 5.27 -26.69 -23.88
CA PHE A 155 4.33 -27.78 -23.72
C PHE A 155 2.90 -27.23 -23.83
N GLN A 156 2.20 -27.57 -24.92
CA GLN A 156 0.78 -27.25 -25.07
C GLN A 156 -0.13 -28.16 -24.23
N THR A 157 0.44 -29.24 -23.71
CA THR A 157 -0.19 -30.16 -22.77
C THR A 157 0.87 -30.42 -21.69
N PRO A 158 0.78 -29.76 -20.54
CA PRO A 158 1.77 -29.89 -19.47
C PRO A 158 1.90 -31.34 -18.99
N THR A 159 3.10 -31.72 -18.56
CA THR A 159 3.45 -33.09 -18.13
C THR A 159 3.56 -33.25 -16.62
N ILE A 160 2.77 -32.49 -15.86
CA ILE A 160 2.77 -32.50 -14.40
C ILE A 160 2.66 -33.92 -13.78
N ASN A 161 3.58 -34.24 -12.86
CA ASN A 161 3.79 -35.56 -12.23
C ASN A 161 4.01 -36.71 -13.23
N ALA A 162 4.57 -36.44 -14.41
CA ALA A 162 4.86 -37.43 -15.42
C ALA A 162 6.17 -37.10 -16.16
N PRO A 163 6.81 -38.08 -16.82
CA PRO A 163 7.99 -37.78 -17.63
C PRO A 163 7.70 -36.78 -18.74
N ASN A 164 8.56 -35.77 -18.87
CA ASN A 164 8.43 -34.75 -19.92
C ASN A 164 8.44 -35.40 -21.31
N ALA A 165 7.33 -35.27 -22.03
CA ALA A 165 7.12 -35.79 -23.37
C ALA A 165 6.17 -34.89 -24.15
N GLY A 166 6.39 -34.76 -25.46
CA GLY A 166 5.52 -33.94 -26.34
C GLY A 166 5.84 -32.45 -26.36
N GLY A 167 6.99 -32.03 -25.82
CA GLY A 167 7.52 -30.68 -25.99
C GLY A 167 7.69 -30.32 -27.47
N GLY A 168 7.29 -29.10 -27.82
CA GLY A 168 7.22 -28.61 -29.19
C GLY A 168 7.95 -27.28 -29.40
N PRO A 169 7.87 -26.73 -30.62
CA PRO A 169 8.38 -25.41 -30.94
C PRO A 169 7.56 -24.30 -30.25
N ASP A 170 8.18 -23.13 -30.10
CA ASP A 170 7.52 -21.92 -29.62
C ASP A 170 6.42 -21.39 -30.54
N TYR A 171 5.63 -20.46 -30.01
CA TYR A 171 4.65 -19.70 -30.80
C TYR A 171 5.33 -18.95 -31.95
N VAL A 172 4.63 -18.82 -33.07
CA VAL A 172 4.99 -17.84 -34.09
C VAL A 172 5.02 -16.44 -33.47
N GLY A 173 5.94 -15.57 -33.89
CA GLY A 173 5.98 -14.18 -33.41
C GLY A 173 4.68 -13.42 -33.69
N ARG A 174 4.26 -12.56 -32.73
CA ARG A 174 3.07 -11.69 -32.81
C ARG A 174 3.17 -10.74 -34.02
N PRO A 175 2.06 -10.50 -34.76
CA PRO A 175 2.05 -9.46 -35.79
C PRO A 175 2.17 -8.08 -35.17
N LEU A 176 2.68 -7.11 -35.93
CA LEU A 176 2.72 -5.71 -35.56
C LEU A 176 1.79 -4.92 -36.48
N ILE A 177 0.73 -4.36 -35.91
CA ILE A 177 -0.12 -3.36 -36.59
C ILE A 177 0.61 -2.02 -36.55
N GLN A 178 1.00 -1.49 -37.71
CA GLN A 178 1.88 -0.32 -37.79
C GLN A 178 1.15 1.01 -37.61
N THR A 179 -0.14 1.06 -37.94
CA THR A 179 -0.98 2.24 -37.74
C THR A 179 -1.46 2.24 -36.28
N PRO A 180 -1.12 3.24 -35.45
CA PRO A 180 -1.50 3.25 -34.05
C PRO A 180 -3.02 3.13 -33.83
N ALA A 181 -3.44 2.44 -32.78
CA ALA A 181 -4.82 2.52 -32.30
C ALA A 181 -5.17 3.96 -31.87
N GLY A 182 -6.46 4.31 -31.90
CA GLY A 182 -6.93 5.61 -31.42
C GLY A 182 -7.87 6.34 -32.37
N PHE A 183 -7.91 7.67 -32.26
CA PHE A 183 -8.94 8.53 -32.82
C PHE A 183 -8.50 9.22 -34.11
N TYR A 184 -9.38 9.19 -35.10
CA TYR A 184 -9.11 9.75 -36.43
C TYR A 184 -10.33 10.48 -36.98
N GLY A 185 -10.09 11.64 -37.61
CA GLY A 185 -11.17 12.40 -38.27
C GLY A 185 -11.71 11.78 -39.56
N GLY A 186 -11.07 10.73 -40.08
CA GLY A 186 -11.47 10.06 -41.32
C GLY A 186 -10.83 8.68 -41.47
N ALA A 187 -11.21 7.98 -42.54
CA ALA A 187 -10.82 6.59 -42.80
C ALA A 187 -9.30 6.38 -42.77
N GLN A 188 -8.87 5.25 -42.23
CA GLN A 188 -7.47 4.83 -42.14
C GLN A 188 -7.17 3.65 -43.07
N ASN A 189 -5.95 3.59 -43.61
CA ASN A 189 -5.45 2.42 -44.33
C ASN A 189 -4.37 1.75 -43.48
N VAL A 190 -4.75 0.69 -42.79
CA VAL A 190 -3.93 0.04 -41.76
C VAL A 190 -3.01 -1.00 -42.37
N THR A 191 -1.73 -0.93 -42.02
CA THR A 191 -0.73 -1.93 -42.43
C THR A 191 -0.33 -2.84 -41.28
N ILE A 192 -0.14 -4.12 -41.58
CA ILE A 192 0.28 -5.15 -40.61
C ILE A 192 1.57 -5.79 -41.13
N THR A 193 2.51 -6.01 -40.23
CA THR A 193 3.75 -6.74 -40.49
C THR A 193 3.83 -7.95 -39.58
N GLY A 194 4.61 -8.97 -39.96
CA GLY A 194 4.74 -10.19 -39.18
C GLY A 194 6.05 -10.92 -39.50
N PRO A 195 6.39 -11.96 -38.74
CA PRO A 195 7.60 -12.73 -38.96
C PRO A 195 7.66 -13.33 -40.36
N ALA A 196 8.88 -13.48 -40.90
CA ALA A 196 9.08 -14.08 -42.21
C ALA A 196 8.55 -15.53 -42.23
N GLY A 197 7.78 -15.87 -43.27
CA GLY A 197 7.21 -17.21 -43.43
C GLY A 197 5.91 -17.47 -42.65
N ALA A 198 5.40 -16.49 -41.90
CA ALA A 198 4.09 -16.58 -41.26
C ALA A 198 2.98 -16.02 -42.16
N GLU A 199 1.80 -16.63 -42.09
CA GLU A 199 0.56 -16.06 -42.63
C GLU A 199 -0.10 -15.16 -41.58
N ILE A 200 -0.34 -13.89 -41.91
CA ILE A 200 -1.08 -12.97 -41.04
C ILE A 200 -2.57 -13.11 -41.35
N ARG A 201 -3.37 -13.44 -40.33
CA ARG A 201 -4.83 -13.57 -40.42
C ARG A 201 -5.47 -12.53 -39.53
N TYR A 202 -6.57 -11.93 -39.98
CA TYR A 202 -7.24 -10.86 -39.24
C TYR A 202 -8.77 -10.95 -39.29
N THR A 203 -9.40 -10.26 -38.36
CA THR A 203 -10.85 -10.08 -38.21
C THR A 203 -11.16 -8.60 -37.96
N LEU A 204 -12.36 -8.18 -38.36
CA LEU A 204 -12.86 -6.81 -38.20
C LEU A 204 -14.19 -6.77 -37.40
N ASP A 205 -14.63 -7.92 -36.94
CA ASP A 205 -15.86 -8.16 -36.18
C ASP A 205 -15.54 -8.54 -34.72
N SER A 206 -14.33 -8.19 -34.26
CA SER A 206 -13.81 -8.50 -32.93
C SER A 206 -13.66 -9.99 -32.61
N THR A 207 -13.90 -10.90 -33.54
CA THR A 207 -13.73 -12.35 -33.29
C THR A 207 -12.25 -12.75 -33.23
N THR A 208 -11.93 -13.83 -32.55
CA THR A 208 -10.58 -14.40 -32.46
C THR A 208 -10.09 -14.84 -33.85
N PRO A 209 -8.97 -14.29 -34.37
CA PRO A 209 -8.42 -14.74 -35.64
C PRO A 209 -8.04 -16.22 -35.61
N THR A 210 -8.45 -16.96 -36.63
CA THR A 210 -8.11 -18.36 -36.86
C THR A 210 -7.34 -18.53 -38.17
N ALA A 211 -6.80 -19.72 -38.41
CA ALA A 211 -6.17 -20.04 -39.70
C ALA A 211 -7.14 -19.93 -40.89
N ALA A 212 -8.46 -19.95 -40.65
CA ALA A 212 -9.50 -19.77 -41.65
C ALA A 212 -9.94 -18.30 -41.85
N SER A 213 -9.54 -17.39 -40.96
CA SER A 213 -9.86 -15.96 -41.05
C SER A 213 -9.22 -15.31 -42.29
N THR A 214 -9.59 -14.06 -42.57
CA THR A 214 -9.13 -13.35 -43.76
C THR A 214 -7.61 -13.23 -43.80
N LEU A 215 -6.99 -13.66 -44.91
CA LEU A 215 -5.55 -13.51 -45.12
C LEU A 215 -5.20 -12.05 -45.43
N TYR A 216 -4.26 -11.49 -44.67
CA TYR A 216 -3.72 -10.17 -44.94
C TYR A 216 -2.87 -10.19 -46.23
N THR A 217 -3.28 -9.40 -47.23
CA THR A 217 -2.59 -9.31 -48.53
C THR A 217 -2.18 -7.87 -48.91
N GLY A 218 -2.57 -6.88 -48.11
CA GLY A 218 -2.31 -5.47 -48.32
C GLY A 218 -3.04 -4.59 -47.30
N PRO A 219 -2.86 -3.25 -47.35
CA PRO A 219 -3.48 -2.34 -46.40
C PRO A 219 -5.00 -2.53 -46.26
N ILE A 220 -5.50 -2.50 -45.03
CA ILE A 220 -6.93 -2.66 -44.70
C ILE A 220 -7.55 -1.27 -44.57
N ASN A 221 -8.60 -1.00 -45.34
CA ASN A 221 -9.35 0.26 -45.20
C ASN A 221 -10.34 0.18 -44.03
N ILE A 222 -10.18 1.04 -43.04
CA ILE A 222 -11.09 1.20 -41.90
C ILE A 222 -11.78 2.56 -42.03
N ALA A 223 -13.06 2.54 -42.41
CA ALA A 223 -13.83 3.75 -42.72
C ALA A 223 -14.80 4.20 -41.62
N SER A 224 -15.01 3.37 -40.60
CA SER A 224 -15.86 3.60 -39.43
C SER A 224 -15.17 3.04 -38.20
N THR A 225 -15.67 3.35 -36.99
CA THR A 225 -15.13 2.75 -35.76
C THR A 225 -15.09 1.23 -35.88
N THR A 226 -13.94 0.61 -35.64
CA THR A 226 -13.72 -0.82 -35.86
C THR A 226 -12.59 -1.33 -34.98
N VAL A 227 -12.77 -2.54 -34.43
CA VAL A 227 -11.72 -3.29 -33.76
C VAL A 227 -11.06 -4.22 -34.79
N LEU A 228 -9.76 -4.06 -35.00
CA LEU A 228 -8.95 -4.94 -35.83
C LEU A 228 -8.18 -5.89 -34.93
N ARG A 229 -8.39 -7.20 -35.10
CA ARG A 229 -7.62 -8.24 -34.40
C ARG A 229 -6.81 -9.05 -35.41
N ALA A 230 -5.55 -9.33 -35.12
CA ALA A 230 -4.65 -10.05 -36.02
C ALA A 230 -3.76 -11.06 -35.28
N ALA A 231 -3.48 -12.21 -35.91
CA ALA A 231 -2.53 -13.20 -35.43
C ALA A 231 -1.73 -13.83 -36.59
N CYS A 232 -0.54 -14.32 -36.28
CA CYS A 232 0.34 -15.01 -37.20
C CYS A 232 0.18 -16.53 -37.08
N PHE A 233 0.14 -17.22 -38.21
CA PHE A 233 0.02 -18.68 -38.33
C PHE A 233 1.20 -19.23 -39.12
N SER A 234 1.78 -20.33 -38.64
CA SER A 234 2.87 -21.01 -39.33
C SER A 234 2.32 -21.93 -40.42
N THR A 235 3.03 -22.01 -41.55
CA THR A 235 2.79 -23.08 -42.54
C THR A 235 3.44 -24.40 -42.14
N THR A 236 4.30 -24.40 -41.12
CA THR A 236 4.94 -25.61 -40.57
C THR A 236 3.99 -26.29 -39.58
N PRO A 237 3.63 -27.58 -39.78
CA PRO A 237 2.77 -28.32 -38.86
C PRO A 237 3.33 -28.36 -37.43
N GLY A 238 2.45 -28.20 -36.43
CA GLY A 238 2.80 -28.31 -35.01
C GLY A 238 3.38 -27.05 -34.38
N VAL A 239 3.53 -25.94 -35.12
CA VAL A 239 3.90 -24.64 -34.55
C VAL A 239 2.63 -23.88 -34.14
N PRO A 240 2.44 -23.55 -32.85
CA PRO A 240 1.24 -22.86 -32.40
C PRO A 240 1.20 -21.40 -32.88
N SER A 241 -0.02 -20.87 -33.05
CA SER A 241 -0.24 -19.49 -33.49
C SER A 241 0.35 -18.48 -32.51
N SER A 242 0.64 -17.28 -33.00
CA SER A 242 1.09 -16.17 -32.15
C SER A 242 0.04 -15.74 -31.13
N PHE A 243 0.44 -14.89 -30.18
CA PHE A 243 -0.49 -14.01 -29.46
C PHE A 243 -1.22 -13.07 -30.45
N ILE A 244 -2.38 -12.57 -30.06
CA ILE A 244 -3.24 -11.70 -30.88
C ILE A 244 -2.84 -10.23 -30.64
N GLU A 245 -2.73 -9.47 -31.72
CA GLU A 245 -2.63 -8.01 -31.70
C GLU A 245 -4.03 -7.41 -31.89
N THR A 246 -4.43 -6.45 -31.05
CA THR A 246 -5.77 -5.85 -31.08
C THR A 246 -5.67 -4.34 -31.06
N ASN A 247 -6.21 -3.67 -32.08
CA ASN A 247 -6.27 -2.21 -32.13
C ASN A 247 -7.69 -1.74 -32.41
N THR A 248 -8.19 -0.82 -31.59
CA THR A 248 -9.42 -0.08 -31.89
C THR A 248 -9.11 1.21 -32.64
N TYR A 249 -9.81 1.43 -33.75
CA TYR A 249 -9.77 2.67 -34.52
C TYR A 249 -11.12 3.37 -34.37
N PHE A 250 -11.12 4.57 -33.79
CA PHE A 250 -12.30 5.41 -33.67
C PHE A 250 -12.34 6.42 -34.82
N ILE A 251 -13.39 6.36 -35.66
CA ILE A 251 -13.45 7.18 -36.88
C ILE A 251 -14.60 8.18 -36.77
N GLY A 252 -14.26 9.47 -36.84
CA GLY A 252 -15.24 10.56 -36.88
C GLY A 252 -15.99 10.78 -35.57
N VAL A 253 -15.45 10.29 -34.46
CA VAL A 253 -15.98 10.47 -33.10
C VAL A 253 -14.95 11.16 -32.22
N THR A 254 -15.42 11.87 -31.19
CA THR A 254 -14.59 12.56 -30.19
C THR A 254 -15.29 12.50 -28.85
N HIS A 255 -14.52 12.33 -27.78
CA HIS A 255 -15.02 12.31 -26.41
C HIS A 255 -14.20 13.26 -25.53
N THR A 256 -14.84 13.82 -24.50
CA THR A 256 -14.21 14.61 -23.43
C THR A 256 -13.75 13.75 -22.25
N LEU A 257 -14.24 12.51 -22.18
CA LEU A 257 -13.86 11.52 -21.17
C LEU A 257 -12.86 10.50 -21.74
N PRO A 258 -12.09 9.80 -20.88
CA PRO A 258 -11.39 8.58 -21.26
C PRO A 258 -12.31 7.56 -21.92
N VAL A 259 -11.75 6.67 -22.74
CA VAL A 259 -12.50 5.65 -23.47
C VAL A 259 -11.96 4.26 -23.17
N LEU A 260 -12.86 3.34 -22.85
CA LEU A 260 -12.61 1.92 -22.74
C LEU A 260 -13.15 1.22 -23.99
N SER A 261 -12.34 0.43 -24.68
CA SER A 261 -12.77 -0.44 -25.78
C SER A 261 -12.61 -1.89 -25.38
N ALA A 262 -13.72 -2.56 -25.11
CA ALA A 262 -13.76 -4.00 -24.89
C ALA A 262 -13.98 -4.75 -26.20
N SER A 263 -13.27 -5.85 -26.38
CA SER A 263 -13.43 -6.73 -27.55
C SER A 263 -13.25 -8.19 -27.20
N GLY A 264 -14.02 -9.06 -27.86
CA GLY A 264 -13.93 -10.50 -27.67
C GLY A 264 -15.10 -11.21 -28.31
N ASP A 265 -14.98 -12.54 -28.44
CA ASP A 265 -15.95 -13.38 -29.14
C ASP A 265 -17.36 -13.26 -28.52
N ASP A 266 -17.43 -13.26 -27.19
CA ASP A 266 -18.69 -13.33 -26.43
C ASP A 266 -18.91 -12.14 -25.47
N VAL A 267 -18.07 -11.10 -25.53
CA VAL A 267 -18.20 -9.90 -24.67
C VAL A 267 -19.53 -9.19 -24.92
N GLU A 268 -19.92 -9.05 -26.20
CA GLU A 268 -21.23 -8.51 -26.56
C GLU A 268 -22.37 -9.44 -26.15
N THR A 269 -22.20 -10.76 -26.24
CA THR A 269 -23.19 -11.75 -25.75
C THR A 269 -23.45 -11.57 -24.25
N LEU A 270 -22.40 -11.38 -23.46
CA LEU A 270 -22.49 -11.10 -22.02
C LEU A 270 -23.30 -9.82 -21.78
N LEU A 271 -22.89 -8.71 -22.38
CA LEU A 271 -23.51 -7.39 -22.16
C LEU A 271 -24.94 -7.27 -22.73
N ASN A 272 -25.32 -8.14 -23.66
CA ASN A 272 -26.69 -8.31 -24.13
C ASN A 272 -27.57 -9.16 -23.19
N GLY A 273 -27.06 -9.56 -22.01
CA GLY A 273 -27.85 -10.10 -20.90
C GLY A 273 -27.61 -11.58 -20.59
N ASN A 274 -26.54 -12.19 -21.09
CA ASN A 274 -26.15 -13.54 -20.70
C ASN A 274 -25.13 -13.50 -19.55
N GLY A 275 -25.57 -13.24 -18.31
CA GLY A 275 -24.68 -13.17 -17.13
C GLY A 275 -24.00 -14.49 -16.76
N GLY A 276 -24.44 -15.62 -17.34
CA GLY A 276 -23.90 -16.95 -17.04
C GLY A 276 -22.58 -17.30 -17.73
N ILE A 277 -21.98 -16.37 -18.48
CA ILE A 277 -20.72 -16.58 -19.19
C ILE A 277 -19.62 -15.65 -18.67
N GLN A 278 -18.36 -16.09 -18.81
CA GLN A 278 -17.17 -15.32 -18.44
C GLN A 278 -16.24 -15.22 -19.67
N PRO A 279 -16.59 -14.40 -20.67
CA PRO A 279 -15.82 -14.34 -21.90
C PRO A 279 -14.43 -13.74 -21.67
N VAL A 280 -13.42 -14.36 -22.30
CA VAL A 280 -12.08 -13.80 -22.42
C VAL A 280 -12.07 -12.76 -23.54
N GLY A 281 -11.49 -11.59 -23.27
CA GLY A 281 -11.39 -10.51 -24.23
C GLY A 281 -10.24 -9.56 -23.95
N ASN A 282 -10.08 -8.58 -24.85
CA ASN A 282 -9.10 -7.50 -24.72
C ASN A 282 -9.81 -6.22 -24.28
N LEU A 283 -9.18 -5.45 -23.40
CA LEU A 283 -9.61 -4.11 -23.01
C LEU A 283 -8.49 -3.11 -23.34
N GLU A 284 -8.80 -2.13 -24.16
CA GLU A 284 -7.95 -0.97 -24.44
C GLU A 284 -8.45 0.26 -23.67
N PHE A 285 -7.57 0.94 -22.93
CA PHE A 285 -7.86 2.20 -22.23
C PHE A 285 -7.19 3.38 -22.95
N PHE A 286 -7.99 4.34 -23.38
CA PHE A 286 -7.57 5.58 -24.03
C PHE A 286 -7.81 6.75 -23.07
N GLY A 287 -6.79 7.58 -22.88
CA GLY A 287 -6.89 8.75 -22.00
C GLY A 287 -7.75 9.87 -22.59
N VAL A 288 -7.96 10.95 -21.82
CA VAL A 288 -8.64 12.17 -22.29
C VAL A 288 -7.95 12.83 -23.49
N ASP A 289 -6.66 12.54 -23.71
CA ASP A 289 -5.89 12.96 -24.87
C ASP A 289 -6.09 12.04 -26.10
N GLN A 290 -7.03 11.09 -26.00
CA GLN A 290 -7.43 10.18 -27.07
C GLN A 290 -6.29 9.26 -27.55
N GLN A 291 -5.26 9.07 -26.71
CA GLN A 291 -4.16 8.14 -26.97
C GLN A 291 -4.35 6.86 -26.16
N LEU A 292 -3.97 5.71 -26.73
CA LEU A 292 -3.90 4.44 -26.02
C LEU A 292 -2.90 4.57 -24.85
N LYS A 293 -3.33 4.20 -23.65
CA LYS A 293 -2.55 4.29 -22.40
C LYS A 293 -2.20 2.95 -21.83
N ALA A 294 -3.13 2.01 -21.87
CA ALA A 294 -2.91 0.64 -21.48
C ALA A 294 -3.83 -0.29 -22.27
N GLU A 295 -3.39 -1.53 -22.38
CA GLU A 295 -4.21 -2.64 -22.84
C GLU A 295 -3.86 -3.88 -22.03
N ALA A 296 -4.83 -4.78 -21.91
CA ALA A 296 -4.62 -6.09 -21.33
C ALA A 296 -5.64 -7.08 -21.92
N VAL A 297 -5.34 -8.37 -21.82
CA VAL A 297 -6.30 -9.45 -22.04
C VAL A 297 -6.72 -10.03 -20.69
N GLY A 298 -8.01 -10.27 -20.55
CA GLY A 298 -8.63 -10.64 -19.28
C GLY A 298 -10.02 -11.24 -19.48
N GLU A 299 -10.68 -11.52 -18.37
CA GLU A 299 -12.04 -12.06 -18.34
C GLU A 299 -13.02 -10.94 -18.00
N PHE A 300 -14.18 -10.97 -18.66
CA PHE A 300 -15.33 -10.16 -18.28
C PHE A 300 -16.33 -11.03 -17.53
N ASN A 301 -16.97 -10.49 -16.51
CA ASN A 301 -18.14 -11.14 -15.90
C ASN A 301 -19.17 -10.10 -15.46
N GLU A 302 -20.33 -10.60 -15.04
CA GLU A 302 -21.43 -9.78 -14.54
C GLU A 302 -21.03 -8.98 -13.29
N HIS A 303 -21.26 -7.66 -13.34
CA HIS A 303 -21.17 -6.79 -12.16
C HIS A 303 -22.52 -6.13 -11.83
N GLY A 304 -22.98 -6.36 -10.61
CA GLY A 304 -24.30 -5.94 -10.14
C GLY A 304 -25.31 -7.07 -10.27
N GLN A 305 -26.46 -6.92 -9.62
CA GLN A 305 -27.51 -7.94 -9.64
C GLN A 305 -28.81 -7.34 -10.19
N ASP A 306 -29.51 -6.50 -9.44
CA ASP A 306 -30.76 -5.90 -9.92
C ASP A 306 -30.54 -4.99 -11.15
N SER A 307 -29.42 -4.26 -11.18
CA SER A 307 -29.08 -3.40 -12.32
C SER A 307 -28.76 -4.17 -13.61
N TRP A 308 -28.54 -5.48 -13.54
CA TRP A 308 -28.38 -6.33 -14.72
C TRP A 308 -29.69 -6.63 -15.46
N ALA A 309 -30.83 -6.31 -14.85
CA ALA A 309 -32.12 -6.30 -15.53
C ALA A 309 -32.21 -5.20 -16.61
N TYR A 310 -31.38 -4.15 -16.54
CA TYR A 310 -31.39 -3.02 -17.47
C TYR A 310 -30.69 -3.33 -18.79
N GLY A 311 -30.98 -2.54 -19.83
CA GLY A 311 -30.34 -2.69 -21.14
C GLY A 311 -28.84 -2.37 -21.11
N GLN A 312 -28.46 -1.34 -20.36
CA GLN A 312 -27.07 -0.96 -20.13
C GLN A 312 -26.57 -1.59 -18.81
N ARG A 313 -25.59 -2.50 -18.93
CA ARG A 313 -25.12 -3.37 -17.84
C ARG A 313 -23.69 -3.06 -17.43
N GLY A 314 -23.37 -3.22 -16.15
CA GLY A 314 -22.00 -3.12 -15.63
C GLY A 314 -21.25 -4.45 -15.71
N VAL A 315 -19.93 -4.43 -15.82
CA VAL A 315 -19.10 -5.65 -15.85
C VAL A 315 -17.88 -5.48 -14.96
N ASP A 316 -17.37 -6.56 -14.38
CA ASP A 316 -16.00 -6.56 -13.89
C ASP A 316 -15.07 -6.98 -15.02
N TYR A 317 -13.87 -6.43 -15.01
CA TYR A 317 -12.78 -6.86 -15.87
C TYR A 317 -11.60 -7.34 -15.02
N ILE A 318 -11.17 -8.58 -15.24
CA ILE A 318 -10.11 -9.24 -14.48
C ILE A 318 -8.97 -9.62 -15.43
N VAL A 319 -7.82 -8.99 -15.25
CA VAL A 319 -6.59 -9.33 -15.97
C VAL A 319 -5.97 -10.58 -15.34
N ARG A 320 -5.53 -11.51 -16.18
CA ARG A 320 -4.95 -12.80 -15.75
C ARG A 320 -3.58 -12.97 -16.38
N ASP A 321 -2.54 -13.02 -15.54
CA ASP A 321 -1.19 -13.40 -16.00
C ASP A 321 -1.19 -14.76 -16.70
N GLN A 322 -2.12 -15.64 -16.33
CA GLN A 322 -2.28 -16.96 -16.91
C GLN A 322 -2.58 -16.96 -18.41
N PHE A 323 -3.02 -15.83 -18.97
CA PHE A 323 -3.26 -15.70 -20.41
C PHE A 323 -2.00 -15.35 -21.21
N GLY A 324 -0.92 -14.94 -20.53
CA GLY A 324 0.40 -14.66 -21.12
C GLY A 324 0.53 -13.31 -21.84
N TYR A 325 -0.50 -12.46 -21.75
CA TYR A 325 -0.46 -11.11 -22.32
C TYR A 325 0.08 -10.08 -21.32
N ASN A 326 -0.58 -9.99 -20.16
CA ASN A 326 -0.32 -9.01 -19.12
C ASN A 326 -0.77 -9.61 -17.77
N ASP A 327 -0.20 -9.10 -16.68
CA ASP A 327 -0.54 -9.40 -15.29
C ASP A 327 -1.48 -8.37 -14.65
N ALA A 328 -1.57 -7.18 -15.24
CA ALA A 328 -2.46 -6.11 -14.82
C ALA A 328 -2.69 -5.10 -15.97
N LEU A 329 -3.66 -4.21 -15.79
CA LEU A 329 -3.79 -3.00 -16.62
C LEU A 329 -2.79 -1.95 -16.11
N HIS A 330 -1.66 -1.79 -16.80
CA HIS A 330 -0.52 -0.96 -16.36
C HIS A 330 -0.66 0.53 -16.71
N HIS A 331 -1.57 1.22 -16.06
CA HIS A 331 -1.66 2.68 -16.12
C HIS A 331 -2.43 3.24 -14.91
N PRO A 332 -2.06 4.41 -14.36
CA PRO A 332 -2.89 5.11 -13.39
C PRO A 332 -4.23 5.56 -14.02
N ILE A 333 -5.34 4.95 -13.61
CA ILE A 333 -6.67 5.22 -14.16
C ILE A 333 -7.34 6.39 -13.43
N PHE A 334 -7.23 6.42 -12.10
CA PHE A 334 -7.99 7.34 -11.25
C PHE A 334 -7.23 8.63 -11.03
N ARG A 335 -7.79 9.77 -11.44
CA ARG A 335 -7.15 11.09 -11.31
C ARG A 335 -6.79 11.50 -9.87
N THR A 336 -7.44 10.90 -8.88
CA THR A 336 -7.22 11.16 -7.44
C THR A 336 -6.21 10.21 -6.80
N LYS A 337 -5.70 9.21 -7.53
CA LYS A 337 -4.78 8.18 -7.01
C LYS A 337 -3.52 8.06 -7.86
N THR A 338 -2.48 7.53 -7.26
CA THR A 338 -1.17 7.29 -7.90
C THR A 338 -0.92 5.81 -8.19
N ARG A 339 -1.91 4.94 -7.94
CA ARG A 339 -1.77 3.50 -8.13
C ARG A 339 -1.46 3.17 -9.60
N PRO A 340 -0.36 2.44 -9.89
CA PRO A 340 0.16 2.34 -11.25
C PRO A 340 -0.52 1.27 -12.10
N SER A 341 -1.16 0.29 -11.48
CA SER A 341 -1.76 -0.85 -12.17
C SER A 341 -2.89 -1.49 -11.38
N PHE A 342 -3.75 -2.23 -12.08
CA PHE A 342 -4.96 -2.86 -11.54
C PHE A 342 -5.14 -4.26 -12.13
N GLN A 343 -5.25 -5.29 -11.28
CA GLN A 343 -5.62 -6.63 -11.75
C GLN A 343 -7.11 -6.74 -12.02
N ARG A 344 -7.92 -5.98 -11.27
CA ARG A 344 -9.37 -5.95 -11.41
C ARG A 344 -9.92 -4.53 -11.33
N ILE A 345 -10.84 -4.23 -12.24
CA ILE A 345 -11.62 -2.99 -12.23
C ILE A 345 -13.10 -3.32 -12.43
N ILE A 346 -13.94 -2.42 -11.94
CA ILE A 346 -15.38 -2.44 -12.20
C ILE A 346 -15.64 -1.41 -13.30
N ILE A 347 -16.48 -1.76 -14.29
CA ILE A 347 -17.01 -0.85 -15.30
C ILE A 347 -18.51 -0.74 -15.04
N LYS A 348 -18.94 0.31 -14.34
CA LYS A 348 -20.29 0.45 -13.78
C LYS A 348 -21.15 1.41 -14.61
N ALA A 349 -22.39 1.01 -14.87
CA ALA A 349 -23.39 1.79 -15.60
C ALA A 349 -24.31 2.58 -14.64
N ALA A 350 -23.77 3.22 -13.59
CA ALA A 350 -24.52 3.91 -12.53
C ALA A 350 -25.57 3.08 -11.74
N ALA A 351 -25.67 1.77 -11.98
CA ALA A 351 -26.56 0.83 -11.27
C ALA A 351 -28.03 1.28 -11.20
N GLY A 352 -28.64 1.37 -10.02
CA GLY A 352 -30.01 1.84 -9.82
C GLY A 352 -30.25 3.31 -10.18
N ASP A 353 -29.18 4.11 -10.34
CA ASP A 353 -29.25 5.49 -10.83
C ASP A 353 -29.06 5.60 -12.36
N ASN A 354 -29.08 4.48 -13.08
CA ASN A 354 -28.84 4.43 -14.53
C ASN A 354 -29.93 5.14 -15.35
N TYR A 355 -29.64 6.31 -15.90
CA TYR A 355 -30.55 7.00 -16.82
C TYR A 355 -30.70 6.31 -18.20
N ASP A 356 -31.91 5.98 -18.71
CA ASP A 356 -33.27 6.23 -18.16
C ASP A 356 -33.95 4.92 -17.68
N PHE A 357 -33.15 3.95 -17.24
CA PHE A 357 -33.63 2.63 -16.79
C PHE A 357 -33.99 2.58 -15.30
N GLY A 358 -33.25 3.31 -14.48
CA GLY A 358 -33.39 3.31 -13.02
C GLY A 358 -34.79 3.76 -12.58
N PRO A 359 -35.28 3.28 -11.43
CA PRO A 359 -36.60 3.67 -10.94
C PRO A 359 -36.64 5.15 -10.53
N GLY A 360 -37.80 5.77 -10.62
CA GLY A 360 -37.96 7.15 -10.15
C GLY A 360 -37.27 8.18 -11.05
N GLN A 361 -36.21 8.81 -10.54
CA GLN A 361 -35.55 9.98 -11.15
C GLN A 361 -34.03 9.76 -11.26
N PRO A 362 -33.59 8.79 -12.09
CA PRO A 362 -32.17 8.46 -12.23
C PRO A 362 -31.37 9.65 -12.80
N ALA A 363 -30.27 10.00 -12.14
CA ALA A 363 -29.39 11.11 -12.51
C ALA A 363 -28.05 10.64 -13.11
N HIS A 364 -27.78 9.33 -13.09
CA HIS A 364 -26.56 8.70 -13.60
C HIS A 364 -25.27 9.17 -12.89
N ILE A 365 -25.35 9.53 -11.60
CA ILE A 365 -24.25 10.17 -10.86
C ILE A 365 -24.18 9.85 -9.35
N ARG A 366 -25.28 9.42 -8.70
CA ARG A 366 -25.39 9.42 -7.21
C ARG A 366 -24.31 8.62 -6.50
N ASP A 367 -24.09 7.37 -6.91
CA ASP A 367 -23.05 6.52 -6.30
C ASP A 367 -21.66 7.16 -6.43
N MET A 368 -21.34 7.67 -7.62
CA MET A 368 -20.08 8.36 -7.90
C MET A 368 -19.91 9.57 -7.00
N TYR A 369 -20.95 10.37 -6.89
CA TYR A 369 -20.94 11.59 -6.08
C TYR A 369 -20.68 11.30 -4.60
N VAL A 370 -21.34 10.31 -4.01
CA VAL A 370 -21.17 9.98 -2.59
C VAL A 370 -19.78 9.39 -2.31
N GLN A 371 -19.28 8.50 -3.17
CA GLN A 371 -17.92 7.97 -3.07
C GLN A 371 -16.87 9.09 -3.19
N ALA A 372 -17.07 10.01 -4.14
CA ALA A 372 -16.20 11.16 -4.35
C ALA A 372 -16.21 12.12 -3.15
N LEU A 373 -17.38 12.33 -2.54
CA LEU A 373 -17.56 13.20 -1.37
C LEU A 373 -16.78 12.65 -0.18
N SER A 374 -16.89 11.35 0.10
CA SER A 374 -16.13 10.69 1.15
C SER A 374 -14.61 10.82 0.94
N GLN A 375 -14.16 10.58 -0.28
CA GLN A 375 -12.74 10.61 -0.63
C GLN A 375 -12.13 12.02 -0.56
N VAL A 376 -12.81 13.04 -1.09
CA VAL A 376 -12.33 14.44 -1.01
C VAL A 376 -12.40 14.98 0.41
N GLY A 377 -13.36 14.51 1.21
CA GLY A 377 -13.49 14.84 2.62
C GLY A 377 -12.58 14.05 3.56
N GLU A 378 -11.75 13.15 3.03
CA GLU A 378 -10.87 12.24 3.80
C GLU A 378 -11.61 11.55 4.95
N LEU A 379 -12.86 11.11 4.71
CA LEU A 379 -13.59 10.34 5.70
C LEU A 379 -12.85 9.03 5.97
N ARG A 380 -13.02 8.46 7.17
CA ARG A 380 -12.28 7.26 7.62
C ARG A 380 -12.87 5.98 7.02
N LEU A 381 -13.15 5.98 5.73
CA LEU A 381 -13.77 4.90 4.99
C LEU A 381 -12.80 4.40 3.91
N ASP A 382 -13.12 3.27 3.31
CA ASP A 382 -12.45 2.82 2.09
C ASP A 382 -13.44 2.98 0.93
N GLU A 383 -13.16 3.92 0.03
CA GLU A 383 -14.05 4.28 -1.08
C GLU A 383 -13.70 3.58 -2.38
N ARG A 384 -14.72 3.30 -3.19
CA ARG A 384 -14.53 2.94 -4.61
C ARG A 384 -14.16 4.20 -5.39
N SER A 385 -12.85 4.48 -5.47
CA SER A 385 -12.29 5.51 -6.35
C SER A 385 -12.88 5.38 -7.75
N TYR A 386 -13.12 6.51 -8.42
CA TYR A 386 -13.85 6.54 -9.68
C TYR A 386 -13.16 7.35 -10.76
N GLU A 387 -13.45 6.99 -12.00
CA GLU A 387 -13.09 7.78 -13.18
C GLU A 387 -14.23 7.66 -14.22
N PRO A 388 -14.94 8.76 -14.58
CA PRO A 388 -16.00 8.70 -15.58
C PRO A 388 -15.40 8.39 -16.96
N ALA A 389 -16.02 7.51 -17.72
CA ALA A 389 -15.50 7.02 -19.00
C ALA A 389 -16.59 6.71 -20.02
N ILE A 390 -16.20 6.60 -21.28
CA ILE A 390 -17.04 6.05 -22.34
C ILE A 390 -16.68 4.60 -22.59
N PHE A 391 -17.69 3.75 -22.66
CA PHE A 391 -17.49 2.34 -22.98
C PHE A 391 -17.87 2.03 -24.42
N TYR A 392 -16.99 1.31 -25.11
CA TYR A 392 -17.24 0.69 -26.41
C TYR A 392 -17.14 -0.83 -26.28
N VAL A 393 -18.01 -1.53 -26.99
CA VAL A 393 -18.06 -3.00 -27.02
C VAL A 393 -18.02 -3.43 -28.47
N ASN A 394 -16.98 -4.19 -28.85
CA ASN A 394 -16.77 -4.64 -30.22
C ASN A 394 -16.86 -3.49 -31.26
N GLY A 395 -16.35 -2.31 -30.91
CA GLY A 395 -16.35 -1.12 -31.76
C GLY A 395 -17.68 -0.35 -31.79
N GLN A 396 -18.71 -0.78 -31.05
CA GLN A 396 -19.97 -0.06 -30.88
C GLN A 396 -19.94 0.83 -29.65
N TYR A 397 -20.36 2.10 -29.79
CA TYR A 397 -20.56 2.98 -28.64
C TYR A 397 -21.57 2.34 -27.70
N TRP A 398 -21.23 2.15 -26.43
CA TRP A 398 -22.06 1.45 -25.46
C TRP A 398 -22.64 2.36 -24.39
N GLY A 399 -22.03 3.49 -24.07
CA GLY A 399 -22.64 4.50 -23.18
C GLY A 399 -21.64 5.24 -22.31
N VAL A 400 -22.20 6.12 -21.46
CA VAL A 400 -21.49 6.72 -20.32
C VAL A 400 -21.43 5.70 -19.19
N TYR A 401 -20.24 5.52 -18.64
CA TYR A 401 -19.92 4.60 -17.56
C TYR A 401 -18.98 5.29 -16.58
N ASP A 402 -18.69 4.62 -15.48
CA ASP A 402 -17.53 4.93 -14.66
C ASP A 402 -16.69 3.66 -14.44
N VAL A 403 -15.38 3.87 -14.30
CA VAL A 403 -14.44 2.84 -13.85
C VAL A 403 -14.32 2.96 -12.35
N ARG A 404 -14.28 1.85 -11.61
CA ARG A 404 -14.05 1.84 -10.16
C ARG A 404 -12.95 0.89 -9.73
N GLU A 405 -12.25 1.30 -8.67
CA GLU A 405 -11.47 0.36 -7.86
C GLU A 405 -12.39 -0.62 -7.14
N LYS A 406 -11.91 -1.87 -7.01
CA LYS A 406 -12.58 -2.91 -6.25
C LYS A 406 -11.99 -2.98 -4.84
N VAL A 407 -12.54 -2.17 -3.94
CA VAL A 407 -12.13 -2.05 -2.52
C VAL A 407 -12.23 -3.35 -1.70
N ASP A 408 -13.10 -4.27 -2.13
CA ASP A 408 -13.29 -5.58 -1.51
C ASP A 408 -12.42 -6.68 -2.13
N ASP A 409 -11.37 -6.30 -2.87
CA ASP A 409 -10.40 -7.20 -3.48
C ASP A 409 -9.03 -7.05 -2.79
N HIS A 410 -8.32 -8.15 -2.57
CA HIS A 410 -7.03 -8.13 -1.87
C HIS A 410 -5.94 -7.34 -2.63
N ASP A 411 -6.06 -7.17 -3.95
CA ASP A 411 -5.14 -6.34 -4.75
C ASP A 411 -5.18 -4.86 -4.28
N PHE A 412 -6.37 -4.38 -3.86
CA PHE A 412 -6.53 -3.04 -3.29
C PHE A 412 -5.86 -2.92 -1.92
N THR A 413 -6.16 -3.82 -0.99
CA THR A 413 -5.62 -3.76 0.39
C THR A 413 -4.13 -4.04 0.44
N SER A 414 -3.62 -4.89 -0.45
CA SER A 414 -2.19 -5.18 -0.55
C SER A 414 -1.43 -3.93 -0.99
N TYR A 415 -1.92 -3.23 -2.02
CA TYR A 415 -1.28 -2.02 -2.52
C TYR A 415 -1.31 -0.86 -1.51
N TYR A 416 -2.48 -0.52 -0.97
CA TYR A 416 -2.61 0.68 -0.13
C TYR A 416 -2.19 0.46 1.32
N TYR A 417 -2.29 -0.76 1.82
CA TYR A 417 -2.17 -1.03 3.26
C TYR A 417 -1.18 -2.15 3.60
N GLY A 418 -0.57 -2.80 2.61
CA GLY A 418 0.35 -3.92 2.87
C GLY A 418 -0.36 -5.10 3.53
N GLN A 419 -1.61 -5.35 3.15
CA GLN A 419 -2.42 -6.46 3.65
C GLN A 419 -2.79 -7.36 2.47
N ASP A 420 -2.14 -8.51 2.35
CA ASP A 420 -2.41 -9.51 1.30
C ASP A 420 -3.63 -10.39 1.63
N GLU A 421 -4.03 -11.26 0.69
CA GLU A 421 -5.21 -12.13 0.81
C GLU A 421 -5.22 -13.03 2.05
N PHE A 422 -4.05 -13.37 2.61
CA PHE A 422 -3.92 -14.24 3.79
C PHE A 422 -3.87 -13.44 5.10
N ASN A 423 -3.69 -12.13 5.01
CA ASN A 423 -3.53 -11.21 6.12
C ASN A 423 -4.70 -10.23 6.26
N ILE A 424 -5.90 -10.59 5.78
CA ILE A 424 -7.11 -9.77 5.90
C ILE A 424 -8.22 -10.59 6.56
N GLN A 425 -9.02 -9.92 7.38
CA GLN A 425 -10.37 -10.38 7.74
C GLN A 425 -11.37 -9.38 7.18
N TYR A 426 -12.25 -9.84 6.29
CA TYR A 426 -13.22 -8.99 5.59
C TYR A 426 -14.59 -9.65 5.63
N LEU A 427 -15.57 -8.95 6.17
CA LEU A 427 -16.96 -9.37 6.26
C LEU A 427 -17.84 -8.48 5.38
N LYS A 428 -18.83 -9.09 4.72
CA LYS A 428 -19.77 -8.40 3.84
C LYS A 428 -21.18 -8.86 4.10
N THR A 429 -22.12 -7.94 3.92
CA THR A 429 -23.54 -8.21 4.04
C THR A 429 -24.24 -7.85 2.73
N TRP A 430 -25.17 -8.70 2.31
CA TRP A 430 -26.11 -8.48 1.22
C TRP A 430 -27.30 -9.42 1.41
N GLY A 431 -28.23 -9.06 2.32
CA GLY A 431 -29.35 -9.91 2.75
C GLY A 431 -28.95 -11.09 3.65
N GLY A 432 -27.67 -11.49 3.59
CA GLY A 432 -26.96 -12.35 4.52
C GLY A 432 -25.49 -11.95 4.59
N THR A 433 -24.78 -12.45 5.61
CA THR A 433 -23.38 -12.08 5.88
C THR A 433 -22.44 -13.24 5.59
N TRP A 434 -21.31 -12.94 4.96
CA TRP A 434 -20.26 -13.91 4.65
C TRP A 434 -18.87 -13.32 4.87
N GLU A 435 -17.90 -14.23 4.98
CA GLU A 435 -16.47 -13.92 5.07
C GLU A 435 -15.86 -13.90 3.67
N GLU A 436 -15.53 -12.71 3.18
CA GLU A 436 -14.79 -12.55 1.93
C GLU A 436 -13.33 -12.99 2.10
N TYR A 437 -12.72 -12.63 3.23
CA TYR A 437 -11.36 -13.02 3.61
C TYR A 437 -11.26 -13.36 5.10
N GLY A 438 -10.29 -14.21 5.45
CA GLY A 438 -10.00 -14.59 6.83
C GLY A 438 -10.81 -15.77 7.37
N GLY A 439 -11.71 -16.34 6.55
CA GLY A 439 -12.53 -17.52 6.87
C GLY A 439 -13.37 -17.35 8.15
N ALA A 440 -13.83 -18.46 8.72
CA ALA A 440 -14.71 -18.45 9.91
C ALA A 440 -14.13 -17.69 11.13
N GLN A 441 -12.80 -17.49 11.18
CA GLN A 441 -12.16 -16.71 12.24
C GLN A 441 -12.53 -15.22 12.14
N ALA A 442 -12.75 -14.67 10.93
CA ALA A 442 -13.18 -13.29 10.74
C ALA A 442 -14.51 -13.01 11.44
N ALA A 443 -15.51 -13.87 11.22
CA ALA A 443 -16.81 -13.77 11.88
C ALA A 443 -16.71 -13.96 13.40
N THR A 444 -15.93 -14.96 13.84
CA THR A 444 -15.69 -15.23 15.26
C THR A 444 -15.09 -14.03 15.98
N ASP A 445 -14.09 -13.38 15.38
CA ASP A 445 -13.42 -12.21 15.95
C ASP A 445 -14.31 -10.97 15.98
N TRP A 446 -15.14 -10.77 14.95
CA TRP A 446 -16.14 -9.71 14.94
C TRP A 446 -17.19 -9.93 16.03
N ASP A 447 -17.72 -11.15 16.14
CA ASP A 447 -18.69 -11.50 17.18
C ASP A 447 -18.11 -11.35 18.59
N ALA A 448 -16.84 -11.69 18.79
CA ALA A 448 -16.15 -11.48 20.06
C ALA A 448 -16.09 -9.99 20.43
N LEU A 449 -15.73 -9.11 19.48
CA LEU A 449 -15.72 -7.66 19.68
C LEU A 449 -17.12 -7.13 19.99
N ARG A 450 -18.12 -7.50 19.18
CA ARG A 450 -19.52 -7.10 19.37
C ARG A 450 -20.06 -7.53 20.73
N ASN A 451 -19.83 -8.78 21.12
CA ASN A 451 -20.25 -9.31 22.42
C ASN A 451 -19.53 -8.62 23.59
N PHE A 452 -18.24 -8.32 23.43
CA PHE A 452 -17.49 -7.57 24.44
C PHE A 452 -18.10 -6.18 24.63
N ILE A 453 -18.34 -5.47 23.53
CA ILE A 453 -19.01 -4.16 23.55
C ILE A 453 -20.34 -4.31 24.27
N ALA A 454 -21.24 -5.19 23.81
CA ALA A 454 -22.58 -5.39 24.37
C ALA A 454 -22.63 -5.72 25.87
N THR A 455 -21.64 -6.42 26.42
CA THR A 455 -21.64 -6.91 27.81
C THR A 455 -20.86 -6.05 28.80
N ASN A 456 -20.07 -5.08 28.33
CA ASN A 456 -19.27 -4.18 29.17
C ASN A 456 -19.83 -2.75 29.13
N ASN A 457 -19.45 -1.93 30.12
CA ASN A 457 -19.78 -0.50 30.13
C ASN A 457 -18.76 0.27 29.28
N MET A 458 -19.18 0.90 28.19
CA MET A 458 -18.27 1.64 27.30
C MET A 458 -17.80 2.98 27.87
N GLY A 459 -18.37 3.43 28.99
CA GLY A 459 -17.85 4.54 29.78
C GLY A 459 -16.67 4.16 30.70
N ASP A 460 -16.36 2.87 30.87
CA ASP A 460 -15.15 2.43 31.57
C ASP A 460 -13.91 2.63 30.69
N PRO A 461 -12.92 3.45 31.10
CA PRO A 461 -11.73 3.70 30.30
C PRO A 461 -10.94 2.44 29.91
N VAL A 462 -10.93 1.39 30.76
CA VAL A 462 -10.20 0.15 30.47
C VAL A 462 -10.92 -0.67 29.40
N ALA A 463 -12.24 -0.83 29.53
CA ALA A 463 -13.04 -1.53 28.53
C ALA A 463 -13.01 -0.80 27.19
N PHE A 464 -13.12 0.53 27.21
CA PHE A 464 -13.07 1.33 25.99
C PHE A 464 -11.68 1.29 25.33
N ALA A 465 -10.59 1.34 26.08
CA ALA A 465 -9.23 1.20 25.52
C ALA A 465 -9.03 -0.13 24.79
N TYR A 466 -9.61 -1.23 25.30
CA TYR A 466 -9.62 -2.51 24.59
C TYR A 466 -10.36 -2.41 23.25
N VAL A 467 -11.55 -1.82 23.23
CA VAL A 467 -12.33 -1.62 21.99
C VAL A 467 -11.58 -0.72 21.01
N ASP A 468 -11.04 0.40 21.47
CA ASP A 468 -10.25 1.31 20.63
C ASP A 468 -9.04 0.61 20.02
N SER A 469 -8.39 -0.31 20.72
CA SER A 469 -7.26 -1.08 20.19
C SER A 469 -7.63 -1.98 19.00
N LEU A 470 -8.90 -2.40 18.89
CA LEU A 470 -9.39 -3.34 17.88
C LEU A 470 -10.26 -2.70 16.81
N PHE A 471 -10.89 -1.57 17.11
CA PHE A 471 -11.95 -0.98 16.30
C PHE A 471 -11.70 0.50 16.05
N ASN A 472 -11.68 0.88 14.77
CA ASN A 472 -11.69 2.28 14.39
C ASN A 472 -13.12 2.80 14.49
N TRP A 473 -13.59 3.07 15.71
CA TRP A 473 -14.94 3.57 15.95
C TRP A 473 -15.21 4.93 15.26
N LYS A 474 -14.17 5.72 14.94
CA LYS A 474 -14.34 6.94 14.12
C LYS A 474 -14.70 6.62 12.67
N SER A 475 -14.27 5.47 12.14
CA SER A 475 -14.73 4.93 10.85
C SER A 475 -16.22 4.59 10.89
N LEU A 476 -16.71 4.00 12.00
CA LEU A 476 -18.14 3.76 12.21
C LEU A 476 -18.92 5.07 12.20
N VAL A 477 -18.43 6.10 12.90
CA VAL A 477 -19.10 7.39 12.92
C VAL A 477 -19.13 8.01 11.53
N ASP A 478 -18.01 8.09 10.81
CA ASP A 478 -17.99 8.63 9.45
C ASP A 478 -18.95 7.86 8.52
N TYR A 479 -19.05 6.53 8.70
CA TYR A 479 -19.98 5.68 7.96
C TYR A 479 -21.44 6.03 8.25
N PHE A 480 -21.82 6.19 9.52
CA PHE A 480 -23.18 6.54 9.92
C PHE A 480 -23.54 7.99 9.57
N CYS A 481 -22.64 8.95 9.80
CA CYS A 481 -22.85 10.35 9.44
C CYS A 481 -23.07 10.50 7.93
N LEU A 482 -22.24 9.87 7.08
CA LEU A 482 -22.41 9.95 5.63
C LEU A 482 -23.72 9.31 5.16
N ASN A 483 -24.04 8.10 5.62
CA ASN A 483 -25.27 7.41 5.20
C ASN A 483 -26.53 8.11 5.71
N SER A 484 -26.53 8.60 6.95
CA SER A 484 -27.63 9.39 7.52
C SER A 484 -27.79 10.73 6.79
N TYR A 485 -26.68 11.43 6.49
CA TYR A 485 -26.74 12.70 5.79
C TYR A 485 -27.30 12.55 4.37
N THR A 486 -26.79 11.56 3.62
CA THR A 486 -27.23 11.28 2.24
C THR A 486 -28.56 10.53 2.18
N VAL A 487 -29.13 10.17 3.33
CA VAL A 487 -30.41 9.44 3.46
C VAL A 487 -30.36 8.14 2.64
N CYS A 488 -29.32 7.34 2.89
CA CYS A 488 -29.11 6.07 2.21
C CYS A 488 -30.16 5.04 2.62
N ALA A 489 -30.92 4.54 1.65
CA ALA A 489 -32.07 3.67 1.87
C ALA A 489 -31.78 2.18 1.58
N ASP A 490 -30.56 1.85 1.16
CA ASP A 490 -30.10 0.48 0.88
C ASP A 490 -28.73 0.22 1.53
N TRP A 491 -28.74 0.18 2.86
CA TRP A 491 -27.59 0.20 3.76
C TRP A 491 -27.83 -0.65 5.02
N LEU A 492 -26.75 -1.19 5.61
CA LEU A 492 -26.66 -2.08 6.78
C LEU A 492 -27.18 -3.52 6.61
N ASN A 493 -28.38 -3.74 6.10
CA ASN A 493 -28.88 -5.10 5.79
C ASN A 493 -28.46 -5.61 4.42
N TRP A 494 -28.05 -4.70 3.55
CA TRP A 494 -27.46 -5.00 2.27
C TRP A 494 -26.07 -4.39 2.25
N ASN A 495 -25.83 -3.39 1.41
CA ASN A 495 -24.55 -2.78 1.03
C ASN A 495 -23.60 -2.37 2.18
N THR A 496 -22.99 -3.38 2.81
CA THR A 496 -22.18 -3.22 4.03
C THR A 496 -20.93 -4.08 3.90
N GLY A 497 -19.77 -3.46 4.08
CA GLY A 497 -18.49 -4.15 4.14
C GLY A 497 -17.63 -3.55 5.24
N TRP A 498 -16.98 -4.41 6.02
CA TRP A 498 -16.05 -3.99 7.05
C TRP A 498 -14.92 -5.01 7.20
N TRP A 499 -13.73 -4.52 7.50
CA TRP A 499 -12.53 -5.33 7.44
C TRP A 499 -11.44 -4.85 8.40
N ARG A 500 -10.42 -5.68 8.59
CA ARG A 500 -9.15 -5.32 9.24
C ARG A 500 -7.97 -6.09 8.66
N GLY A 501 -6.80 -5.46 8.69
CA GLY A 501 -5.52 -6.08 8.40
C GLY A 501 -4.98 -6.93 9.56
N ARG A 502 -4.16 -7.93 9.23
CA ARG A 502 -3.55 -8.88 10.17
C ARG A 502 -2.03 -8.95 10.05
N ASP A 503 -1.44 -8.47 8.95
CA ASP A 503 0.02 -8.37 8.81
C ASP A 503 0.54 -7.35 9.83
N PRO A 504 1.42 -7.74 10.76
CA PRO A 504 2.04 -6.82 11.71
C PRO A 504 2.76 -5.64 11.06
N ASN A 505 3.33 -5.84 9.87
CA ASN A 505 4.08 -4.85 9.10
C ASN A 505 3.17 -3.94 8.25
N GLY A 506 1.92 -4.33 8.03
CA GLY A 506 0.92 -3.53 7.30
C GLY A 506 0.15 -2.52 8.18
N ASP A 507 -0.59 -1.64 7.50
CA ASP A 507 -1.50 -0.64 8.12
C ASP A 507 -2.94 -1.19 8.27
N LYS A 508 -3.86 -0.39 8.83
CA LYS A 508 -5.31 -0.64 8.94
C LYS A 508 -5.68 -1.92 9.69
N LYS A 509 -5.00 -2.16 10.81
CA LYS A 509 -5.18 -3.34 11.67
C LYS A 509 -6.41 -3.31 12.59
N LYS A 510 -7.13 -2.18 12.64
CA LYS A 510 -8.39 -2.02 13.39
C LYS A 510 -9.57 -2.23 12.43
N TRP A 511 -10.64 -2.85 12.91
CA TRP A 511 -11.90 -2.99 12.17
C TRP A 511 -12.38 -1.62 11.68
N ARG A 512 -12.76 -1.53 10.41
CA ARG A 512 -13.18 -0.28 9.74
C ARG A 512 -14.12 -0.57 8.57
N TYR A 513 -14.79 0.46 8.06
CA TYR A 513 -15.84 0.33 7.05
C TYR A 513 -15.39 0.71 5.65
N THR A 514 -15.99 0.04 4.68
CA THR A 514 -15.90 0.29 3.25
C THR A 514 -17.21 0.90 2.77
N LEU A 515 -17.15 1.86 1.84
CA LEU A 515 -18.35 2.34 1.14
C LEU A 515 -18.71 1.44 -0.03
N TRP A 516 -19.94 0.96 0.00
CA TRP A 516 -20.49 0.01 -0.96
C TRP A 516 -21.79 0.56 -1.53
N ASP A 517 -21.89 0.60 -2.87
CA ASP A 517 -23.11 0.86 -3.66
C ASP A 517 -24.06 1.94 -3.10
N MET A 518 -23.77 3.20 -3.46
CA MET A 518 -24.34 4.41 -2.88
C MET A 518 -25.37 5.10 -3.80
N ASP A 519 -25.95 4.38 -4.74
CA ASP A 519 -26.95 4.87 -5.70
C ASP A 519 -28.33 5.09 -5.07
N ALA A 520 -28.68 4.35 -4.00
CA ALA A 520 -29.92 4.48 -3.23
C ALA A 520 -29.88 5.63 -2.20
N THR A 521 -29.55 6.84 -2.64
CA THR A 521 -29.37 8.04 -1.80
C THR A 521 -30.17 9.23 -2.31
N PHE A 522 -30.34 10.25 -1.46
CA PHE A 522 -31.02 11.51 -1.80
C PHE A 522 -32.46 11.30 -2.32
N GLY A 523 -33.22 10.46 -1.63
CA GLY A 523 -34.62 10.18 -1.95
C GLY A 523 -34.83 9.34 -3.22
N HIS A 524 -33.77 8.75 -3.77
CA HIS A 524 -33.82 7.86 -4.91
C HIS A 524 -33.79 6.39 -4.47
N TYR A 525 -34.47 5.53 -5.24
CA TYR A 525 -34.50 4.07 -5.09
C TYR A 525 -35.39 3.48 -3.97
N THR A 526 -35.47 2.15 -3.95
CA THR A 526 -36.28 1.37 -3.01
C THR A 526 -35.69 1.43 -1.59
N ASN A 527 -36.56 1.57 -0.60
CA ASN A 527 -36.17 1.51 0.81
C ASN A 527 -35.97 0.08 1.30
N PHE A 528 -34.80 -0.49 1.01
CA PHE A 528 -34.45 -1.85 1.41
C PHE A 528 -34.04 -1.95 2.89
N THR A 529 -33.46 -0.90 3.46
CA THR A 529 -33.12 -0.83 4.89
C THR A 529 -34.34 -0.72 5.79
N GLY A 530 -35.42 -0.11 5.28
CA GLY A 530 -36.57 0.27 6.08
C GLY A 530 -36.32 1.54 6.91
N ILE A 531 -35.55 2.50 6.39
CA ILE A 531 -35.36 3.79 7.07
C ILE A 531 -36.72 4.51 7.23
N PRO A 532 -36.96 5.24 8.33
CA PRO A 532 -38.29 5.82 8.61
C PRO A 532 -38.76 6.90 7.62
N ASP A 533 -37.82 7.64 7.05
CA ASP A 533 -38.08 8.76 6.13
C ASP A 533 -36.99 8.82 5.05
N GLN A 534 -37.38 8.93 3.78
CA GLN A 534 -36.48 9.06 2.62
C GLN A 534 -36.40 10.51 2.10
N THR A 535 -37.03 11.48 2.76
CA THR A 535 -37.04 12.89 2.35
C THR A 535 -35.83 13.65 2.90
N PRO A 536 -35.54 14.88 2.43
CA PRO A 536 -34.51 15.74 3.01
C PRO A 536 -34.70 16.06 4.50
N ASN A 537 -35.91 15.84 5.04
CA ASN A 537 -36.26 16.11 6.44
C ASN A 537 -36.02 14.90 7.35
N ALA A 538 -35.44 13.81 6.84
CA ALA A 538 -35.16 12.61 7.64
C ALA A 538 -34.35 12.96 8.90
N ASP A 539 -34.82 12.48 10.04
CA ASP A 539 -34.20 12.75 11.33
C ASP A 539 -32.76 12.17 11.38
N PRO A 540 -31.72 12.93 11.75
CA PRO A 540 -30.36 12.42 11.85
C PRO A 540 -30.19 11.22 12.81
N CYS A 541 -30.96 11.12 13.91
CA CYS A 541 -30.90 9.93 14.79
C CYS A 541 -31.70 8.74 14.27
N ALA A 542 -32.44 8.85 13.17
CA ALA A 542 -33.14 7.69 12.62
C ALA A 542 -32.19 6.53 12.29
N ALA A 543 -30.91 6.83 12.01
CA ALA A 543 -29.86 5.84 11.80
C ALA A 543 -29.46 5.06 13.07
N GLU A 544 -29.63 5.66 14.26
CA GLU A 544 -29.29 5.09 15.56
C GLU A 544 -30.33 4.07 16.07
N ASP A 545 -31.57 4.16 15.58
CA ASP A 545 -32.71 3.35 16.01
C ASP A 545 -33.14 2.32 14.96
N LEU A 546 -32.34 2.11 13.91
CA LEU A 546 -32.61 1.06 12.93
C LEU A 546 -32.60 -0.31 13.64
N PRO A 547 -33.53 -1.24 13.31
CA PRO A 547 -33.77 -2.48 14.05
C PRO A 547 -32.67 -3.55 13.80
N ASN A 548 -31.41 -3.19 13.98
CA ASN A 548 -30.22 -3.96 13.58
C ASN A 548 -30.39 -4.55 12.17
N PRO A 549 -30.65 -3.70 11.15
CA PRO A 549 -30.77 -4.16 9.77
C PRO A 549 -29.51 -4.95 9.40
N GLY A 550 -29.71 -6.23 9.04
CA GLY A 550 -28.63 -7.16 8.70
C GLY A 550 -28.26 -8.11 9.84
N GLY A 551 -28.36 -7.70 11.10
CA GLY A 551 -28.08 -8.54 12.27
C GLY A 551 -26.62 -8.59 12.74
N GLN A 552 -25.76 -7.70 12.22
CA GLN A 552 -24.32 -7.64 12.53
C GLN A 552 -24.00 -6.80 13.77
N GLY A 553 -24.98 -6.09 14.32
CA GLY A 553 -24.84 -5.27 15.53
C GLY A 553 -24.22 -3.90 15.31
N HIS A 554 -24.14 -3.39 14.07
CA HIS A 554 -23.54 -2.08 13.80
C HIS A 554 -24.25 -0.94 14.55
N THR A 555 -25.58 -0.91 14.49
CA THR A 555 -26.40 0.05 15.23
C THR A 555 -26.26 -0.15 16.75
N GLU A 556 -26.31 -1.40 17.23
CA GLU A 556 -26.15 -1.72 18.66
C GLU A 556 -24.79 -1.24 19.20
N ILE A 557 -23.73 -1.41 18.42
CA ILE A 557 -22.38 -0.92 18.76
C ILE A 557 -22.39 0.61 18.82
N LEU A 558 -22.89 1.29 17.79
CA LEU A 558 -22.93 2.76 17.77
C LEU A 558 -23.69 3.29 18.99
N THR A 559 -24.94 2.85 19.18
CA THR A 559 -25.82 3.31 20.26
C THR A 559 -25.19 3.07 21.63
N LYS A 560 -24.53 1.92 21.83
CA LYS A 560 -23.86 1.63 23.10
C LYS A 560 -22.67 2.56 23.34
N LEU A 561 -21.86 2.83 22.32
CA LEU A 561 -20.72 3.74 22.43
C LEU A 561 -21.18 5.17 22.73
N ILE A 562 -22.16 5.72 22.00
CA ILE A 562 -22.64 7.10 22.22
C ILE A 562 -23.46 7.26 23.49
N THR A 563 -24.14 6.22 23.98
CA THR A 563 -24.93 6.33 25.22
C THR A 563 -24.07 6.24 26.48
N GLU A 564 -23.03 5.40 26.46
CA GLU A 564 -22.25 5.11 27.68
C GLU A 564 -20.93 5.89 27.75
N ASN A 565 -20.41 6.38 26.62
CA ASN A 565 -19.14 7.11 26.56
C ASN A 565 -19.33 8.55 26.06
N GLN A 566 -19.24 9.51 26.99
CA GLN A 566 -19.44 10.93 26.70
C GLN A 566 -18.47 11.46 25.63
N MET A 567 -17.22 10.98 25.58
CA MET A 567 -16.26 11.40 24.56
C MET A 567 -16.71 10.96 23.17
N VAL A 568 -17.26 9.74 23.05
CA VAL A 568 -17.76 9.24 21.76
C VAL A 568 -19.06 9.93 21.37
N HIS A 569 -19.95 10.18 22.34
CA HIS A 569 -21.16 11.01 22.14
C HIS A 569 -20.81 12.38 21.58
N ASP A 570 -19.92 13.11 22.28
CA ASP A 570 -19.53 14.46 21.89
C ASP A 570 -18.87 14.44 20.51
N TRP A 571 -18.02 13.45 20.23
CA TRP A 571 -17.40 13.29 18.91
C TRP A 571 -18.44 13.02 17.81
N TYR A 572 -19.42 12.15 18.05
CA TYR A 572 -20.46 11.78 17.07
C TYR A 572 -21.29 12.98 16.63
N VAL A 573 -21.82 13.73 17.59
CA VAL A 573 -22.67 14.89 17.34
C VAL A 573 -21.86 16.04 16.75
N ASN A 574 -20.66 16.32 17.28
CA ASN A 574 -19.79 17.35 16.70
C ASN A 574 -19.30 16.97 15.29
N ARG A 575 -19.18 15.68 14.96
CA ARG A 575 -18.81 15.28 13.60
C ARG A 575 -19.85 15.72 12.57
N TYR A 576 -21.14 15.69 12.90
CA TYR A 576 -22.18 16.29 12.04
C TYR A 576 -22.01 17.80 11.89
N ALA A 577 -21.71 18.52 12.98
CA ALA A 577 -21.48 19.96 12.94
C ALA A 577 -20.26 20.31 12.07
N ASP A 578 -19.14 19.63 12.29
CA ASP A 578 -17.89 19.83 11.55
C ASP A 578 -18.07 19.54 10.05
N LEU A 579 -18.72 18.43 9.71
CA LEU A 579 -19.01 18.10 8.31
C LEU A 579 -20.00 19.12 7.72
N GLY A 580 -21.03 19.53 8.45
CA GLY A 580 -22.00 20.55 8.02
C GLY A 580 -21.38 21.93 7.77
N ASN A 581 -20.33 22.29 8.51
CA ASN A 581 -19.56 23.51 8.30
C ASN A 581 -18.54 23.40 7.14
N THR A 582 -18.30 22.19 6.64
CA THR A 582 -17.27 21.90 5.63
C THR A 582 -17.84 21.10 4.47
N LEU A 583 -17.58 19.79 4.44
CA LEU A 583 -17.86 18.87 3.35
C LEU A 583 -19.35 18.76 2.99
N PHE A 584 -20.21 18.79 4.00
CA PHE A 584 -21.66 18.66 3.89
C PHE A 584 -22.39 20.01 3.92
N SER A 585 -21.68 21.11 3.72
CA SER A 585 -22.30 22.42 3.51
C SER A 585 -22.91 22.50 2.10
N CYS A 586 -23.94 23.32 1.93
CA CYS A 586 -24.49 23.61 0.60
C CYS A 586 -23.42 24.22 -0.33
N ASP A 587 -22.57 25.09 0.24
CA ASP A 587 -21.49 25.80 -0.45
C ASP A 587 -20.40 24.87 -0.99
N PHE A 588 -20.25 23.67 -0.41
CA PHE A 588 -19.36 22.64 -0.94
C PHE A 588 -20.10 21.65 -1.84
N MET A 589 -21.19 21.05 -1.35
CA MET A 589 -21.86 19.94 -2.02
C MET A 589 -22.42 20.31 -3.39
N LEU A 590 -23.07 21.47 -3.53
CA LEU A 590 -23.69 21.86 -4.80
C LEU A 590 -22.64 22.17 -5.88
N PRO A 591 -21.61 23.01 -5.65
CA PRO A 591 -20.55 23.21 -6.64
C PRO A 591 -19.77 21.93 -6.94
N PHE A 592 -19.59 21.05 -5.96
CA PHE A 592 -18.92 19.77 -6.18
C PHE A 592 -19.75 18.86 -7.10
N LEU A 593 -21.05 18.69 -6.84
CA LEU A 593 -21.96 17.96 -7.73
C LEU A 593 -21.93 18.54 -9.15
N ASP A 594 -22.02 19.87 -9.28
CA ASP A 594 -21.98 20.55 -10.57
C ASP A 594 -20.67 20.27 -11.33
N SER A 595 -19.54 20.20 -10.63
CA SER A 595 -18.26 19.84 -11.24
C SER A 595 -18.24 18.41 -11.80
N LEU A 596 -18.94 17.47 -11.15
CA LEU A 596 -19.05 16.09 -11.62
C LEU A 596 -20.01 15.96 -12.79
N ILE A 597 -21.15 16.65 -12.73
CA ILE A 597 -22.11 16.73 -13.83
C ILE A 597 -21.46 17.34 -15.07
N ALA A 598 -20.60 18.34 -14.92
CA ALA A 598 -19.89 18.97 -16.03
C ALA A 598 -19.00 17.99 -16.81
N ASN A 599 -18.52 16.91 -16.16
CA ASN A 599 -17.73 15.87 -16.82
C ASN A 599 -18.58 14.99 -17.75
N ILE A 600 -19.78 14.60 -17.31
CA ILE A 600 -20.63 13.66 -18.07
C ILE A 600 -21.62 14.35 -19.02
N ALA A 601 -22.01 15.60 -18.75
CA ALA A 601 -22.99 16.34 -19.54
C ALA A 601 -22.70 16.38 -21.06
N PRO A 602 -21.44 16.57 -21.51
CA PRO A 602 -21.11 16.55 -22.95
C PRO A 602 -21.39 15.20 -23.63
N GLU A 603 -21.41 14.11 -22.88
CA GLU A 603 -21.52 12.73 -23.38
C GLU A 603 -22.96 12.19 -23.30
N MET A 604 -23.82 12.81 -22.48
CA MET A 604 -25.22 12.44 -22.33
C MET A 604 -26.03 12.42 -23.65
N PRO A 605 -25.80 13.29 -24.65
CA PRO A 605 -26.50 13.18 -25.93
C PRO A 605 -26.30 11.82 -26.64
N ALA A 606 -25.10 11.26 -26.58
CA ALA A 606 -24.80 9.95 -27.19
C ALA A 606 -25.39 8.79 -26.36
N GLN A 607 -25.32 8.90 -25.03
CA GLN A 607 -26.00 7.99 -24.09
C GLN A 607 -27.50 7.91 -24.40
N ILE A 608 -28.16 9.07 -24.52
CA ILE A 608 -29.58 9.18 -24.83
C ILE A 608 -29.91 8.64 -26.23
N ALA A 609 -29.06 8.94 -27.22
CA ALA A 609 -29.27 8.45 -28.58
C ALA A 609 -29.24 6.91 -28.64
N ARG A 610 -28.45 6.25 -27.78
CA ARG A 610 -28.38 4.80 -27.72
C ARG A 610 -29.48 4.17 -26.87
N TRP A 611 -29.70 4.69 -25.66
CA TRP A 611 -30.52 4.02 -24.65
C TRP A 611 -31.92 4.62 -24.46
N GLY A 612 -32.17 5.81 -25.01
CA GLY A 612 -33.46 6.51 -24.91
C GLY A 612 -33.45 7.67 -23.90
N GLY A 613 -34.63 8.21 -23.62
CA GLY A 613 -34.80 9.38 -22.76
C GLY A 613 -34.65 10.72 -23.52
N SER A 614 -34.37 11.79 -22.79
CA SER A 614 -34.14 13.13 -23.35
C SER A 614 -33.23 13.96 -22.44
N MET A 615 -32.48 14.90 -23.03
CA MET A 615 -31.62 15.80 -22.27
C MET A 615 -32.39 16.57 -21.19
N ALA A 616 -33.62 17.02 -21.49
CA ALA A 616 -34.45 17.75 -20.55
C ALA A 616 -34.83 16.89 -19.33
N ALA A 617 -35.28 15.65 -19.56
CA ALA A 617 -35.64 14.74 -18.46
C ALA A 617 -34.44 14.37 -17.59
N TRP A 618 -33.26 14.13 -18.16
CA TRP A 618 -32.04 13.92 -17.38
C TRP A 618 -31.67 15.17 -16.55
N GLN A 619 -31.74 16.36 -17.14
CA GLN A 619 -31.49 17.62 -16.43
C GLN A 619 -32.49 17.86 -15.29
N ASP A 620 -33.77 17.53 -15.49
CA ASP A 620 -34.79 17.60 -14.45
C ASP A 620 -34.47 16.63 -13.30
N ASN A 621 -34.03 15.40 -13.59
CA ASN A 621 -33.61 14.43 -12.57
C ASN A 621 -32.39 14.91 -11.77
N VAL A 622 -31.41 15.53 -12.43
CA VAL A 622 -30.26 16.17 -11.76
C VAL A 622 -30.73 17.35 -10.90
N GLN A 623 -31.73 18.11 -11.34
CA GLN A 623 -32.28 19.21 -10.55
C GLN A 623 -32.96 18.72 -9.27
N VAL A 624 -33.68 17.60 -9.31
CA VAL A 624 -34.24 16.98 -8.09
C VAL A 624 -33.14 16.63 -7.09
N LEU A 625 -32.02 16.07 -7.55
CA LEU A 625 -30.87 15.80 -6.67
C LEU A 625 -30.32 17.09 -6.04
N ARG A 626 -30.20 18.18 -6.82
CA ARG A 626 -29.79 19.49 -6.28
C ARG A 626 -30.76 20.01 -5.23
N ASP A 627 -32.06 19.99 -5.52
CA ASP A 627 -33.11 20.47 -4.62
C ASP A 627 -33.13 19.68 -3.31
N PHE A 628 -32.85 18.37 -3.38
CA PHE A 628 -32.69 17.52 -2.19
C PHE A 628 -31.52 18.00 -1.35
N ILE A 629 -30.33 18.18 -1.95
CA ILE A 629 -29.12 18.63 -1.26
C ILE A 629 -29.34 20.01 -0.64
N GLU A 630 -29.86 20.97 -1.41
CA GLU A 630 -30.14 22.34 -0.98
C GLU A 630 -31.07 22.37 0.24
N THR A 631 -32.07 21.50 0.27
CA THR A 631 -32.96 21.38 1.44
C THR A 631 -32.23 20.72 2.61
N ARG A 632 -31.56 19.58 2.38
CA ARG A 632 -30.94 18.74 3.41
C ARG A 632 -29.85 19.47 4.20
N CYS A 633 -29.00 20.24 3.52
CA CYS A 633 -27.89 20.95 4.15
C CYS A 633 -28.32 22.03 5.13
N VAL A 634 -29.55 22.51 5.02
CA VAL A 634 -30.13 23.48 5.96
C VAL A 634 -30.97 22.76 7.02
N THR A 635 -31.87 21.86 6.62
CA THR A 635 -32.84 21.25 7.55
C THR A 635 -32.20 20.33 8.57
N ILE A 636 -31.07 19.70 8.23
CA ILE A 636 -30.36 18.80 9.16
C ILE A 636 -29.89 19.55 10.41
N GLN A 637 -29.59 20.86 10.34
CA GLN A 637 -29.17 21.64 11.51
C GLN A 637 -30.27 21.68 12.58
N GLN A 638 -31.53 21.88 12.17
CA GLN A 638 -32.66 21.80 13.10
C GLN A 638 -32.89 20.36 13.57
N GLY A 639 -32.72 19.37 12.69
CA GLY A 639 -32.78 17.96 13.07
C GLY A 639 -31.78 17.60 14.18
N MET A 640 -30.55 18.13 14.12
CA MET A 640 -29.54 17.93 15.17
C MET A 640 -29.97 18.54 16.51
N VAL A 641 -30.57 19.74 16.48
CA VAL A 641 -31.10 20.40 17.68
C VAL A 641 -32.19 19.55 18.33
N ASP A 642 -33.13 19.05 17.53
CA ASP A 642 -34.26 18.27 18.02
C ASP A 642 -33.80 16.89 18.54
N CYS A 643 -32.89 16.24 17.81
CA CYS A 643 -32.41 14.90 18.10
C CYS A 643 -31.60 14.81 19.42
N TYR A 644 -30.65 15.73 19.64
CA TYR A 644 -29.79 15.71 20.84
C TYR A 644 -30.19 16.76 21.88
N ASN A 645 -31.35 17.40 21.71
CA ASN A 645 -31.86 18.44 22.62
C ASN A 645 -30.85 19.57 22.87
N LEU A 646 -30.22 20.03 21.78
CA LEU A 646 -29.18 21.06 21.79
C LEU A 646 -29.77 22.48 21.85
N THR A 647 -28.92 23.48 22.03
CA THR A 647 -29.27 24.90 21.81
C THR A 647 -28.42 25.51 20.69
N GLY A 648 -28.90 26.58 20.06
CA GLY A 648 -28.28 27.15 18.86
C GLY A 648 -29.03 26.73 17.58
N PRO A 649 -28.34 26.60 16.42
CA PRO A 649 -26.90 26.80 16.23
C PRO A 649 -26.45 28.25 16.52
N TYR A 650 -25.23 28.41 17.00
CA TYR A 650 -24.57 29.70 17.20
C TYR A 650 -23.48 29.89 16.14
N ASP A 651 -23.48 31.04 15.48
CA ASP A 651 -22.39 31.44 14.59
C ASP A 651 -21.13 31.75 15.40
N VAL A 652 -20.04 31.02 15.12
CA VAL A 652 -18.76 31.17 15.78
C VAL A 652 -17.68 31.44 14.75
N VAL A 653 -16.89 32.48 15.01
CA VAL A 653 -15.70 32.81 14.21
C VAL A 653 -14.46 32.35 14.97
N PHE A 654 -13.62 31.56 14.32
CA PHE A 654 -12.32 31.13 14.83
C PHE A 654 -11.22 31.87 14.09
N ASP A 655 -10.28 32.46 14.82
CA ASP A 655 -9.16 33.20 14.22
C ASP A 655 -7.84 32.90 14.95
N VAL A 656 -6.71 33.23 14.31
CA VAL A 656 -5.38 33.07 14.90
C VAL A 656 -4.64 34.40 14.89
N TYR A 657 -3.96 34.72 15.99
CA TYR A 657 -3.19 35.94 16.11
C TYR A 657 -1.78 35.70 16.66
N PRO A 658 -0.73 36.26 16.05
CA PRO A 658 -0.72 36.93 14.74
C PRO A 658 -1.15 36.01 13.58
N PRO A 659 -1.57 36.53 12.41
CA PRO A 659 -1.87 35.68 11.27
C PRO A 659 -0.69 34.76 10.91
N LEU A 660 -0.97 33.49 10.60
CA LEU A 660 0.02 32.44 10.27
C LEU A 660 0.92 31.98 11.43
N SER A 661 0.63 32.36 12.68
CA SER A 661 1.42 31.92 13.85
C SER A 661 1.02 30.55 14.40
N GLY A 662 -0.09 29.98 13.93
CA GLY A 662 -0.66 28.74 14.45
C GLY A 662 -1.92 28.32 13.71
N LYS A 663 -2.54 27.27 14.21
CA LYS A 663 -3.80 26.66 13.75
C LYS A 663 -4.69 26.34 14.95
N ILE A 664 -5.97 26.17 14.69
CA ILE A 664 -6.95 25.68 15.66
C ILE A 664 -7.47 24.33 15.16
N ASN A 665 -7.29 23.26 15.92
CA ASN A 665 -8.07 22.05 15.72
C ASN A 665 -9.44 22.26 16.39
N ILE A 666 -10.52 22.09 15.64
CA ILE A 666 -11.90 22.17 16.14
C ILE A 666 -12.48 20.78 15.99
N ASN A 667 -12.70 20.08 17.11
CA ASN A 667 -13.23 18.72 17.14
C ASN A 667 -12.48 17.76 16.19
N SER A 668 -13.03 17.53 14.99
CA SER A 668 -12.51 16.63 13.96
C SER A 668 -11.94 17.33 12.72
N ILE A 669 -11.93 18.68 12.68
CA ILE A 669 -11.44 19.48 11.56
C ILE A 669 -10.33 20.45 11.99
N THR A 670 -9.50 20.83 11.02
CA THR A 670 -8.50 21.90 11.17
C THR A 670 -8.69 22.86 10.00
N PRO A 671 -9.31 24.03 10.19
CA PRO A 671 -9.52 24.98 9.11
C PRO A 671 -8.21 25.38 8.42
N GLY A 672 -8.22 25.41 7.09
CA GLY A 672 -7.06 25.78 6.28
C GLY A 672 -6.80 27.28 6.18
N THR A 673 -7.79 28.10 6.54
CA THR A 673 -7.73 29.57 6.46
C THR A 673 -8.46 30.21 7.63
N TYR A 674 -7.93 31.31 8.15
CA TYR A 674 -8.52 32.11 9.23
C TYR A 674 -8.77 33.56 8.76
N PRO A 675 -9.86 34.22 9.23
CA PRO A 675 -10.88 33.68 10.13
C PRO A 675 -11.74 32.59 9.46
N PHE A 676 -12.06 31.54 10.20
CA PHE A 676 -12.99 30.47 9.81
C PHE A 676 -14.34 30.72 10.52
N THR A 677 -15.46 30.60 9.81
CA THR A 677 -16.80 30.78 10.39
C THR A 677 -17.58 29.48 10.27
N GLY A 678 -18.23 29.06 11.35
CA GLY A 678 -19.10 27.88 11.36
C GLY A 678 -20.18 27.97 12.43
N THR A 679 -21.17 27.09 12.32
CA THR A 679 -22.25 26.93 13.29
C THR A 679 -21.95 25.80 14.27
N TYR A 680 -22.06 26.09 15.57
CA TYR A 680 -21.84 25.12 16.66
C TYR A 680 -22.98 25.19 17.68
N TYR A 681 -23.11 24.16 18.51
CA TYR A 681 -24.27 23.96 19.38
C TYR A 681 -23.90 24.02 20.86
N GLY A 682 -24.88 24.40 21.68
CA GLY A 682 -24.84 24.27 23.13
C GLY A 682 -25.52 23.01 23.63
N GLY A 683 -25.21 22.59 24.86
CA GLY A 683 -25.60 21.29 25.41
C GLY A 683 -24.62 20.16 25.04
N ILE A 684 -23.50 20.51 24.41
CA ILE A 684 -22.44 19.59 23.98
C ILE A 684 -21.08 20.29 24.05
N ASN A 685 -20.03 19.55 24.41
CA ASN A 685 -18.68 20.09 24.43
C ASN A 685 -18.07 20.08 23.02
N THR A 686 -17.67 21.24 22.53
CA THR A 686 -16.74 21.38 21.40
C THR A 686 -15.31 21.46 21.92
N THR A 687 -14.42 20.62 21.39
CA THR A 687 -12.99 20.64 21.73
C THR A 687 -12.23 21.57 20.79
N LEU A 688 -11.40 22.44 21.35
CA LEU A 688 -10.51 23.34 20.61
C LEU A 688 -9.06 23.09 21.03
N GLU A 689 -8.14 23.04 20.07
CA GLU A 689 -6.71 22.95 20.35
C GLU A 689 -5.93 24.00 19.55
N GLY A 690 -5.23 24.90 20.26
CA GLY A 690 -4.31 25.85 19.66
C GLY A 690 -2.95 25.19 19.37
N VAL A 691 -2.65 24.96 18.09
CA VAL A 691 -1.40 24.34 17.64
C VAL A 691 -0.49 25.39 17.03
N ALA A 692 0.66 25.65 17.65
CA ALA A 692 1.59 26.68 17.19
C ALA A 692 2.35 26.25 15.93
N GLU A 693 2.57 27.18 15.00
CA GLU A 693 3.51 26.98 13.89
C GLU A 693 4.97 27.13 14.40
N PRO A 694 5.97 26.58 13.67
CA PRO A 694 7.38 26.73 14.04
C PRO A 694 7.77 28.19 14.29
N GLY A 695 8.39 28.45 15.44
CA GLY A 695 8.76 29.81 15.88
C GLY A 695 7.71 30.53 16.72
N TYR A 696 6.63 29.84 17.11
CA TYR A 696 5.62 30.34 18.03
C TYR A 696 5.31 29.32 19.13
N ALA A 697 4.69 29.79 20.21
CA ALA A 697 4.06 29.01 21.26
C ALA A 697 2.64 29.51 21.48
N PHE A 698 1.72 28.60 21.81
CA PHE A 698 0.37 28.98 22.22
C PHE A 698 0.44 29.84 23.49
N SER A 699 -0.30 30.94 23.52
CA SER A 699 -0.35 31.87 24.65
C SER A 699 -1.64 31.76 25.43
N HIS A 700 -2.79 32.02 24.77
CA HIS A 700 -4.11 31.98 25.37
C HIS A 700 -5.21 32.07 24.31
N TRP A 701 -6.46 31.83 24.73
CA TRP A 701 -7.67 32.09 23.96
C TRP A 701 -8.26 33.45 24.31
N GLU A 702 -8.61 34.25 23.30
CA GLU A 702 -9.47 35.43 23.45
C GLU A 702 -10.91 35.04 23.12
N ILE A 703 -11.81 35.15 24.10
CA ILE A 703 -13.21 34.72 24.02
C ILE A 703 -14.08 35.77 24.71
N ASN A 704 -15.20 36.14 24.09
CA ASN A 704 -16.03 37.25 24.58
C ASN A 704 -17.31 36.80 25.27
N ASN A 705 -18.00 35.79 24.73
CA ASN A 705 -19.37 35.46 25.10
C ASN A 705 -19.55 34.02 25.61
N ASN A 706 -18.53 33.17 25.47
CA ASN A 706 -18.54 31.79 25.97
C ASN A 706 -17.42 31.55 26.99
N VAL A 707 -17.42 30.36 27.60
CA VAL A 707 -16.42 29.96 28.59
C VAL A 707 -15.68 28.73 28.05
N VAL A 708 -14.35 28.78 28.12
CA VAL A 708 -13.48 27.62 27.90
C VAL A 708 -13.09 26.97 29.20
N LEU A 709 -12.91 25.65 29.17
CA LEU A 709 -12.37 24.85 30.26
C LEU A 709 -11.16 24.04 29.76
N PRO A 710 -10.13 23.78 30.58
CA PRO A 710 -10.06 24.15 32.00
C PRO A 710 -9.70 25.62 32.24
N SER A 711 -8.92 26.25 31.35
CA SER A 711 -8.62 27.68 31.35
C SER A 711 -8.41 28.20 29.93
N ASP A 712 -8.60 29.49 29.73
CA ASP A 712 -8.18 30.23 28.52
C ASP A 712 -6.66 30.21 28.27
N MET A 713 -5.84 29.80 29.23
CA MET A 713 -4.40 29.65 29.08
C MET A 713 -3.97 28.25 28.60
N ASP A 714 -4.88 27.27 28.61
CA ASP A 714 -4.59 25.91 28.15
C ASP A 714 -4.73 25.81 26.63
N SER A 715 -3.80 25.13 25.96
CA SER A 715 -3.86 24.98 24.50
C SER A 715 -5.03 24.09 24.07
N LEU A 716 -5.36 23.06 24.86
CA LEU A 716 -6.48 22.16 24.65
C LEU A 716 -7.61 22.52 25.61
N VAL A 717 -8.74 22.97 25.07
CA VAL A 717 -9.90 23.41 25.82
C VAL A 717 -11.20 22.81 25.29
N THR A 718 -12.25 22.86 26.11
CA THR A 718 -13.62 22.57 25.69
C THR A 718 -14.51 23.80 25.87
N VAL A 719 -15.49 23.96 24.99
CA VAL A 719 -16.51 25.02 25.01
C VAL A 719 -17.89 24.40 24.88
N ASP A 720 -18.81 24.76 25.78
CA ASP A 720 -20.25 24.57 25.62
C ASP A 720 -20.85 25.91 25.18
N PHE A 721 -21.25 26.01 23.90
CA PHE A 721 -21.66 27.29 23.33
C PHE A 721 -23.03 27.72 23.84
N VAL A 722 -23.14 28.97 24.30
CA VAL A 722 -24.41 29.57 24.76
C VAL A 722 -24.80 30.80 23.95
N SER A 723 -23.90 31.28 23.08
CA SER A 723 -24.13 32.42 22.19
C SER A 723 -23.08 32.48 21.08
N THR A 724 -23.32 33.32 20.07
CA THR A 724 -22.37 33.63 18.99
C THR A 724 -21.08 34.26 19.54
N ASP A 725 -19.93 33.97 18.96
CA ASP A 725 -18.65 34.48 19.46
C ASP A 725 -17.59 34.63 18.37
N THR A 726 -16.51 35.32 18.73
CA THR A 726 -15.24 35.28 18.00
C THR A 726 -14.18 34.77 18.97
N ILE A 727 -13.65 33.58 18.70
CA ILE A 727 -12.63 32.90 19.47
C ILE A 727 -11.30 33.04 18.73
N VAL A 728 -10.32 33.67 19.36
CA VAL A 728 -8.98 33.86 18.78
C VAL A 728 -7.94 33.08 19.56
N ALA A 729 -7.20 32.19 18.90
CA ALA A 729 -6.00 31.59 19.49
C ALA A 729 -4.82 32.55 19.33
N HIS A 730 -4.30 33.04 20.47
CA HIS A 730 -3.11 33.89 20.49
C HIS A 730 -1.86 33.03 20.60
N PHE A 731 -0.88 33.32 19.76
CA PHE A 731 0.44 32.73 19.79
C PHE A 731 1.49 33.82 19.92
N VAL A 732 2.58 33.53 20.62
CA VAL A 732 3.70 34.44 20.81
C VAL A 732 5.00 33.75 20.40
N PRO A 733 6.03 34.48 19.93
CA PRO A 733 7.35 33.89 19.77
C PRO A 733 7.78 33.23 21.10
N PRO A 734 8.35 32.02 21.08
CA PRO A 734 8.81 31.38 22.30
C PRO A 734 9.87 32.26 22.96
N VAL A 735 9.81 32.38 24.29
CA VAL A 735 10.92 32.98 25.05
C VAL A 735 12.13 32.08 24.84
N ALA A 736 13.20 32.62 24.25
CA ALA A 736 14.45 31.91 24.03
C ALA A 736 15.56 32.46 24.92
N TYR A 737 16.37 31.56 25.47
CA TYR A 737 17.53 31.89 26.28
C TYR A 737 18.81 31.56 25.53
N GLU A 738 19.74 32.50 25.50
CA GLU A 738 21.11 32.22 25.03
C GLU A 738 21.83 31.34 26.06
N VAL A 739 22.30 30.17 25.62
CA VAL A 739 23.08 29.23 26.42
C VAL A 739 24.46 29.10 25.80
N MET A 740 25.49 29.40 26.58
CA MET A 740 26.88 29.24 26.15
C MET A 740 27.37 27.84 26.53
N LEU A 741 27.77 27.04 25.55
CA LEU A 741 28.40 25.75 25.75
C LEU A 741 29.92 25.93 25.78
N ASP A 742 30.57 25.27 26.73
CA ASP A 742 32.03 25.29 26.89
C ASP A 742 32.59 23.94 27.39
N VAL A 743 33.89 23.72 27.20
CA VAL A 743 34.64 22.55 27.68
C VAL A 743 35.93 22.97 28.37
N ASP A 744 36.26 22.31 29.48
CA ASP A 744 37.44 22.59 30.30
C ASP A 744 38.17 21.27 30.66
N PRO A 745 39.42 21.04 30.19
CA PRO A 745 40.25 21.95 29.39
C PRO A 745 39.76 22.08 27.93
N ARG A 746 40.20 23.14 27.24
CA ARG A 746 39.82 23.38 25.83
C ARG A 746 40.16 22.18 24.93
N ASN A 747 39.29 21.88 23.96
CA ASN A 747 39.42 20.77 23.00
C ASN A 747 39.38 19.35 23.62
N SER A 748 38.95 19.21 24.88
CA SER A 748 38.88 17.93 25.57
C SER A 748 37.60 17.13 25.33
N ALA A 749 36.60 17.69 24.63
CA ALA A 749 35.33 17.00 24.34
C ALA A 749 34.57 17.65 23.17
N LEU A 750 33.58 16.92 22.66
CA LEU A 750 32.44 17.44 21.91
C LEU A 750 31.21 17.47 22.83
N ILE A 751 30.27 18.38 22.54
CA ILE A 751 28.98 18.46 23.24
C ILE A 751 27.89 18.23 22.19
N GLU A 752 27.09 17.18 22.35
CA GLU A 752 25.82 17.03 21.65
C GLU A 752 24.76 17.76 22.46
N PHE A 753 24.07 18.70 21.83
CA PHE A 753 23.05 19.53 22.45
C PHE A 753 21.82 19.52 21.53
N ASP A 754 20.72 18.96 22.03
CA ASP A 754 19.47 18.74 21.27
C ASP A 754 19.69 17.99 19.93
N GLY A 755 20.50 16.94 19.96
CA GLY A 755 20.85 16.14 18.78
C GLY A 755 21.85 16.79 17.81
N VAL A 756 22.34 18.01 18.10
CA VAL A 756 23.35 18.71 17.29
C VAL A 756 24.72 18.64 17.97
N LEU A 757 25.74 18.21 17.23
CA LEU A 757 27.11 18.05 17.76
C LEU A 757 27.95 19.33 17.57
N TYR A 758 28.45 19.88 18.67
CA TYR A 758 29.32 21.05 18.70
C TYR A 758 30.76 20.66 19.01
N SER A 759 31.70 21.26 18.28
CA SER A 759 33.15 20.97 18.35
C SER A 759 34.02 22.21 18.55
N THR A 760 33.44 23.40 18.51
CA THR A 760 34.13 24.67 18.71
C THR A 760 33.53 25.33 19.94
N PHE A 761 34.37 25.63 20.92
CA PHE A 761 33.96 26.21 22.19
C PHE A 761 34.77 27.50 22.46
N PRO A 762 34.17 28.52 23.12
CA PRO A 762 32.78 28.54 23.55
C PRO A 762 31.85 28.80 22.36
N THR A 763 30.64 28.26 22.38
CA THR A 763 29.62 28.51 21.35
C THR A 763 28.29 28.84 22.02
N THR A 764 27.51 29.72 21.42
CA THR A 764 26.18 30.10 21.91
C THR A 764 25.11 29.38 21.10
N VAL A 765 24.12 28.81 21.80
CA VAL A 765 22.92 28.22 21.23
C VAL A 765 21.68 28.92 21.83
N GLU A 766 20.57 28.93 21.11
CA GLU A 766 19.29 29.43 21.62
C GLU A 766 18.40 28.26 22.04
N VAL A 767 17.77 28.37 23.21
CA VAL A 767 16.92 27.32 23.77
C VAL A 767 15.59 27.91 24.19
N ALA A 768 14.50 27.27 23.79
CA ALA A 768 13.16 27.68 24.21
C ALA A 768 12.95 27.45 25.72
N GLU A 769 12.30 28.41 26.38
CA GLU A 769 11.92 28.32 27.78
C GLU A 769 11.04 27.08 28.04
N GLY A 770 11.34 26.36 29.12
CA GLY A 770 10.53 25.23 29.57
C GLY A 770 10.65 23.95 28.73
N VAL A 771 11.37 23.98 27.61
CA VAL A 771 11.64 22.77 26.80
C VAL A 771 12.82 22.00 27.41
N PRO A 772 12.65 20.70 27.74
CA PRO A 772 13.77 19.87 28.16
C PRO A 772 14.69 19.58 26.97
N VAL A 773 15.99 19.85 27.13
CA VAL A 773 16.99 19.56 26.11
C VAL A 773 17.93 18.46 26.60
N LEU A 774 18.06 17.42 25.78
CA LEU A 774 19.03 16.36 26.01
C LEU A 774 20.44 16.85 25.67
N MET A 775 21.36 16.67 26.60
CA MET A 775 22.76 17.01 26.45
C MET A 775 23.64 15.80 26.67
N ARG A 776 24.65 15.63 25.82
CA ARG A 776 25.68 14.60 25.96
C ARG A 776 27.05 15.18 25.80
N VAL A 777 27.98 14.74 26.63
CA VAL A 777 29.41 15.00 26.43
C VAL A 777 30.04 13.77 25.80
N ALA A 778 30.78 13.99 24.72
CA ALA A 778 31.65 13.00 24.13
C ALA A 778 33.09 13.44 24.41
N PRO A 779 33.72 12.96 25.49
CA PRO A 779 35.12 13.24 25.77
C PRO A 779 36.00 12.92 24.56
N ALA A 780 36.93 13.81 24.26
CA ALA A 780 38.00 13.57 23.32
C ALA A 780 38.87 12.44 23.85
N GLN A 781 39.60 11.81 22.93
CA GLN A 781 40.54 10.77 23.29
C GLN A 781 41.48 11.30 24.40
N TYR A 782 41.69 10.49 25.44
CA TYR A 782 42.56 10.77 26.60
C TYR A 782 41.96 11.61 27.73
N TYR A 783 40.68 11.97 27.64
CA TYR A 783 39.99 12.71 28.69
C TYR A 783 38.87 11.90 29.34
N ASP A 784 38.82 11.91 30.67
CA ASP A 784 37.68 11.44 31.45
C ASP A 784 36.77 12.60 31.82
N PHE A 785 35.47 12.41 31.58
CA PHE A 785 34.46 13.37 32.02
C PHE A 785 34.27 13.31 33.53
N LEU A 786 34.30 14.48 34.16
CA LEU A 786 34.11 14.63 35.59
C LEU A 786 32.67 15.03 35.92
N TYR A 787 32.26 16.22 35.48
CA TYR A 787 30.93 16.75 35.75
C TYR A 787 30.59 17.96 34.88
N TRP A 788 29.30 18.29 34.81
CA TRP A 788 28.78 19.51 34.19
C TRP A 788 28.68 20.65 35.21
N SER A 789 29.15 21.83 34.85
CA SER A 789 28.82 23.08 35.53
C SER A 789 27.60 23.71 34.86
N ILE A 790 26.48 23.76 35.58
CA ILE A 790 25.21 24.41 35.16
C ILE A 790 24.84 25.38 36.29
N LYS A 791 24.66 26.67 36.00
CA LYS A 791 24.54 27.69 37.07
C LYS A 791 23.10 28.10 37.36
N ASN A 792 22.32 28.31 36.31
CA ASN A 792 21.03 28.99 36.40
C ASN A 792 19.84 28.07 36.09
N ASN A 793 20.09 26.83 35.67
CA ASN A 793 19.06 25.86 35.28
C ASN A 793 19.23 24.52 36.00
N PHE A 794 18.20 23.67 35.95
CA PHE A 794 18.13 22.45 36.74
C PHE A 794 18.21 21.20 35.84
N PRO A 795 19.27 20.36 35.98
CA PRO A 795 19.37 19.11 35.25
C PRO A 795 18.51 18.00 35.87
N SER A 796 18.05 17.07 35.03
CA SER A 796 17.36 15.83 35.37
C SER A 796 18.06 14.65 34.67
N PRO A 797 18.61 13.67 35.41
CA PRO A 797 18.79 13.64 36.86
C PRO A 797 19.69 14.78 37.37
N ALA A 798 19.55 15.15 38.66
CA ALA A 798 20.37 16.21 39.27
C ALA A 798 21.87 15.86 39.44
N ASP A 799 22.25 14.63 39.09
CA ASP A 799 23.63 14.15 39.14
C ASP A 799 24.40 14.65 37.91
N THR A 800 25.17 15.72 38.11
CA THR A 800 25.97 16.36 37.04
C THR A 800 27.17 15.53 36.60
N THR A 801 27.45 14.38 37.22
CA THR A 801 28.53 13.45 36.80
C THR A 801 28.10 12.51 35.67
N LEU A 802 26.80 12.50 35.33
CA LEU A 802 26.28 11.73 34.21
C LEU A 802 26.70 12.35 32.87
N ARG A 803 27.15 11.49 31.94
CA ARG A 803 27.54 11.92 30.58
C ARG A 803 26.36 12.39 29.74
N GLU A 804 25.15 11.98 30.11
CA GLU A 804 23.88 12.35 29.51
C GLU A 804 22.97 12.91 30.58
N LEU A 805 22.41 14.10 30.33
CA LEU A 805 21.42 14.71 31.20
C LEU A 805 20.44 15.56 30.39
N GLU A 806 19.23 15.72 30.91
CA GLU A 806 18.21 16.59 30.34
C GLU A 806 18.17 17.90 31.15
N VAL A 807 18.20 19.06 30.49
CA VAL A 807 18.10 20.37 31.16
C VAL A 807 16.91 21.13 30.64
N THR A 808 16.05 21.60 31.54
CA THR A 808 15.00 22.56 31.22
C THR A 808 15.47 23.98 31.51
N PHE A 809 15.39 24.86 30.51
CA PHE A 809 15.90 26.23 30.61
C PHE A 809 14.83 27.23 31.00
N TRP A 810 15.13 28.04 32.01
CA TRP A 810 14.29 29.14 32.52
C TRP A 810 15.06 30.47 32.55
N SER A 811 16.34 30.46 32.15
CA SER A 811 17.18 31.65 31.95
C SER A 811 18.44 31.30 31.16
N SER A 812 19.11 32.33 30.61
CA SER A 812 20.44 32.18 29.98
C SER A 812 21.47 31.60 30.94
N ASP A 813 22.38 30.76 30.43
CA ASP A 813 23.36 30.04 31.24
C ASP A 813 24.69 29.84 30.50
N THR A 814 25.69 29.40 31.26
CA THR A 814 26.95 28.87 30.73
C THR A 814 27.12 27.46 31.23
N ILE A 815 27.07 26.51 30.30
CA ILE A 815 27.27 25.10 30.60
C ILE A 815 28.69 24.71 30.23
N VAL A 816 29.43 24.19 31.21
CA VAL A 816 30.81 23.72 31.01
C VAL A 816 30.90 22.23 31.30
N ALA A 817 31.40 21.43 30.35
CA ALA A 817 31.84 20.08 30.64
C ALA A 817 33.27 20.11 31.20
N HIS A 818 33.46 19.61 32.43
CA HIS A 818 34.78 19.49 33.04
C HIS A 818 35.35 18.08 32.85
N LEU A 819 36.60 18.01 32.42
CA LEU A 819 37.32 16.77 32.13
C LEU A 819 38.72 16.78 32.73
N GLU A 820 39.29 15.59 32.93
CA GLU A 820 40.68 15.39 33.32
C GLU A 820 41.41 14.43 32.37
N GLU A 821 42.75 14.52 32.33
CA GLU A 821 43.58 13.61 31.54
C GLU A 821 43.67 12.23 32.23
N GLN A 822 43.57 11.16 31.44
CA GLN A 822 43.60 9.77 31.92
C GLN A 822 45.05 9.27 32.23
N ASP A 823 45.22 8.43 33.28
CA ASP A 823 46.48 7.75 33.63
C ASP A 823 46.77 6.49 32.76
N TYR A 824 48.04 6.25 32.38
CA TYR A 824 48.47 5.23 31.39
C TYR A 824 48.54 3.78 31.93
N VAL A 825 47.96 2.81 31.21
CA VAL A 825 48.07 1.35 31.48
C VAL A 825 48.22 0.57 30.16
N TYR A 826 49.24 -0.31 30.07
CA TYR A 826 49.50 -1.16 28.89
C TYR A 826 49.29 -2.66 29.20
N TYR A 827 48.44 -3.34 28.43
CA TYR A 827 48.05 -4.74 28.62
C TYR A 827 48.13 -5.55 27.31
N ILE A 828 48.89 -6.64 27.29
CA ILE A 828 48.95 -7.56 26.13
C ILE A 828 48.28 -8.88 26.50
N PRO A 829 47.15 -9.25 25.85
CA PRO A 829 46.57 -10.58 26.00
C PRO A 829 47.56 -11.68 25.59
N ASN A 830 47.48 -12.88 26.15
CA ASN A 830 48.42 -13.97 25.83
C ASN A 830 47.79 -15.14 25.07
N SER A 831 46.54 -15.02 24.62
CA SER A 831 45.84 -16.05 23.84
C SER A 831 44.64 -15.52 23.06
N PHE A 832 44.32 -16.15 21.93
CA PHE A 832 43.08 -15.90 21.17
C PHE A 832 42.64 -17.10 20.31
N THR A 833 41.42 -17.03 19.77
CA THR A 833 40.76 -18.14 19.06
C THR A 833 40.20 -17.68 17.70
N PRO A 834 41.01 -17.63 16.61
CA PRO A 834 40.56 -17.20 15.29
C PRO A 834 39.75 -18.29 14.57
N ASN A 835 38.45 -18.40 14.90
CA ASN A 835 37.53 -19.42 14.41
C ASN A 835 36.33 -18.85 13.60
N GLY A 836 36.17 -17.53 13.54
CA GLY A 836 35.16 -16.80 12.78
C GLY A 836 33.79 -16.72 13.46
N ASP A 837 33.69 -16.95 14.77
CA ASP A 837 32.44 -16.86 15.53
C ASP A 837 32.11 -15.42 15.99
N GLY A 838 33.00 -14.46 15.71
CA GLY A 838 32.88 -13.05 16.09
C GLY A 838 33.39 -12.76 17.50
N VAL A 839 33.95 -13.75 18.21
CA VAL A 839 34.44 -13.64 19.59
C VAL A 839 35.93 -13.99 19.66
N ASN A 840 36.77 -12.99 19.97
CA ASN A 840 38.22 -13.18 20.17
C ASN A 840 38.96 -13.74 18.92
N ASP A 841 38.48 -13.38 17.73
CA ASP A 841 39.04 -13.80 16.44
C ASP A 841 40.31 -13.05 16.04
N ILE A 842 40.58 -11.91 16.70
CA ILE A 842 41.71 -11.04 16.40
C ILE A 842 42.47 -10.80 17.71
N TRP A 843 43.75 -11.15 17.72
CA TRP A 843 44.62 -10.86 18.84
C TRP A 843 45.26 -9.48 18.72
N GLN A 844 45.03 -8.65 19.73
CA GLN A 844 45.50 -7.27 19.72
C GLN A 844 45.98 -6.84 21.10
N PRO A 845 47.20 -6.26 21.22
CA PRO A 845 47.59 -5.52 22.42
C PRO A 845 46.61 -4.38 22.71
N TRP A 846 46.29 -4.14 23.98
CA TRP A 846 45.45 -3.02 24.39
C TRP A 846 46.19 -2.11 25.36
N GLY A 847 46.13 -0.81 25.15
CA GLY A 847 46.58 0.15 26.15
C GLY A 847 45.59 1.28 26.24
N ASN A 848 45.32 1.73 27.47
CA ASN A 848 44.51 2.92 27.65
C ASN A 848 45.41 4.14 27.44
N VAL A 849 44.90 5.12 26.70
CA VAL A 849 45.57 6.40 26.44
C VAL A 849 46.89 6.28 25.66
N ILE A 850 46.89 5.89 24.39
CA ILE A 850 48.12 6.00 23.61
C ILE A 850 47.91 6.72 22.29
N ASP A 851 48.55 7.90 22.17
CA ASP A 851 48.99 8.42 20.88
C ASP A 851 50.38 7.80 20.73
N LEU A 852 50.60 6.89 19.80
CA LEU A 852 51.89 6.19 19.69
C LEU A 852 52.77 6.97 18.75
N ASP A 853 53.76 7.67 19.29
CA ASP A 853 54.78 8.32 18.44
C ASP A 853 55.49 7.26 17.58
N ARG A 854 55.61 6.03 18.13
CA ARG A 854 56.03 4.84 17.40
C ARG A 854 55.50 3.57 18.06
N PHE A 855 54.86 2.73 17.25
CA PHE A 855 54.49 1.36 17.61
C PHE A 855 55.13 0.40 16.62
N GLU A 856 55.71 -0.68 17.13
CA GLU A 856 56.20 -1.77 16.30
C GLU A 856 55.92 -3.07 17.01
N LEU A 857 55.02 -3.88 16.47
CA LEU A 857 54.74 -5.24 16.91
C LEU A 857 55.23 -6.22 15.85
N THR A 858 55.95 -7.25 16.28
CA THR A 858 56.33 -8.36 15.41
C THR A 858 56.09 -9.67 16.12
N ILE A 859 55.47 -10.62 15.41
CA ILE A 859 55.18 -11.97 15.85
C ILE A 859 56.04 -12.92 15.05
N PHE A 860 56.65 -13.87 15.75
CA PHE A 860 57.61 -14.81 15.21
C PHE A 860 57.09 -16.24 15.36
N ASP A 861 57.41 -17.08 14.36
CA ASP A 861 57.22 -18.52 14.46
C ASP A 861 58.24 -19.17 15.41
N ARG A 862 58.13 -20.49 15.59
CA ARG A 862 59.02 -21.26 16.47
C ARG A 862 60.49 -21.32 16.00
N TRP A 863 60.77 -20.94 14.76
CA TRP A 863 62.11 -20.90 14.19
C TRP A 863 62.71 -19.49 14.22
N GLY A 864 61.94 -18.50 14.69
CA GLY A 864 62.34 -17.10 14.81
C GLY A 864 62.10 -16.28 13.54
N GLU A 865 61.32 -16.80 12.59
CA GLU A 865 60.93 -16.08 11.37
C GLU A 865 59.72 -15.19 11.65
N ALA A 866 59.75 -13.94 11.19
CA ALA A 866 58.66 -13.00 11.38
C ALA A 866 57.49 -13.38 10.47
N ILE A 867 56.37 -13.77 11.07
CA ILE A 867 55.16 -14.20 10.36
C ILE A 867 54.09 -13.12 10.29
N TYR A 868 54.15 -12.16 11.21
CA TYR A 868 53.28 -11.00 11.20
C TYR A 868 54.02 -9.82 11.81
N SER A 869 53.88 -8.65 11.20
CA SER A 869 54.40 -7.41 11.76
C SER A 869 53.43 -6.29 11.45
N THR A 870 53.28 -5.38 12.39
CA THR A 870 52.50 -4.17 12.21
C THR A 870 53.14 -3.02 12.98
N ASP A 871 53.13 -1.84 12.38
CA ASP A 871 53.37 -0.57 13.04
C ASP A 871 52.07 0.18 13.35
N ASP A 872 50.92 -0.38 12.92
CA ASP A 872 49.59 0.09 13.25
C ASP A 872 49.08 -0.58 14.55
N PRO A 873 48.87 0.18 15.64
CA PRO A 873 48.39 -0.37 16.92
C PRO A 873 46.93 -0.82 16.89
N ASN A 874 46.15 -0.38 15.90
CA ASN A 874 44.76 -0.79 15.72
C ASN A 874 44.63 -2.08 14.92
N LYS A 875 45.74 -2.59 14.38
CA LYS A 875 45.76 -3.79 13.56
C LYS A 875 46.17 -4.99 14.41
N GLY A 876 45.20 -5.81 14.76
CA GLY A 876 45.46 -7.09 15.40
C GLY A 876 45.88 -8.17 14.42
N TRP A 877 46.28 -9.32 14.96
CA TRP A 877 46.65 -10.50 14.21
C TRP A 877 45.51 -11.53 14.25
N ASP A 878 45.08 -11.99 13.08
CA ASP A 878 43.99 -12.96 12.89
C ASP A 878 44.49 -14.42 12.84
N GLY A 879 45.76 -14.64 13.13
CA GLY A 879 46.35 -15.98 13.08
C GLY A 879 46.59 -16.46 11.65
N THR A 880 46.86 -15.53 10.72
CA THR A 880 47.33 -15.85 9.37
C THR A 880 48.76 -15.32 9.11
N ASP A 881 49.45 -15.95 8.16
CA ASP A 881 50.67 -15.45 7.55
C ASP A 881 50.50 -15.37 6.02
N ALA A 882 51.59 -15.07 5.28
CA ALA A 882 51.54 -14.95 3.82
C ALA A 882 51.09 -16.24 3.08
N SER A 883 51.10 -17.39 3.76
CA SER A 883 50.64 -18.68 3.25
C SER A 883 49.22 -19.05 3.67
N GLY A 884 48.56 -18.17 4.45
CA GLY A 884 47.21 -18.36 4.97
C GLY A 884 47.21 -18.70 6.47
N THR A 885 46.28 -19.55 6.89
CA THR A 885 46.05 -19.90 8.29
C THR A 885 47.25 -20.63 8.91
N ILE A 886 47.85 -20.07 9.97
CA ILE A 886 48.95 -20.71 10.72
C ILE A 886 48.44 -21.82 11.64
N ARG A 887 49.30 -22.70 12.15
CA ARG A 887 48.90 -23.80 13.04
C ARG A 887 48.65 -23.35 14.47
N ASP A 888 47.81 -24.07 15.19
CA ASP A 888 47.65 -23.90 16.63
C ASP A 888 48.98 -24.12 17.36
N GLY A 889 49.24 -23.27 18.36
CA GLY A 889 50.51 -23.28 19.07
C GLY A 889 50.87 -21.93 19.69
N VAL A 890 52.05 -21.90 20.29
CA VAL A 890 52.60 -20.72 20.96
C VAL A 890 53.55 -19.99 20.02
N TYR A 891 53.32 -18.70 19.85
CA TYR A 891 54.11 -17.78 19.04
C TYR A 891 54.67 -16.68 19.95
N VAL A 892 55.83 -16.15 19.59
CA VAL A 892 56.52 -15.14 20.40
C VAL A 892 56.29 -13.78 19.77
N TYR A 893 56.01 -12.77 20.57
CA TYR A 893 55.92 -11.41 20.09
C TYR A 893 56.99 -10.54 20.73
N LYS A 894 57.34 -9.48 20.01
CA LYS A 894 58.10 -8.34 20.50
C LYS A 894 57.36 -7.06 20.11
N ALA A 895 57.14 -6.18 21.08
CA ALA A 895 56.56 -4.87 20.86
C ALA A 895 57.51 -3.77 21.35
N ASN A 896 57.79 -2.77 20.52
CA ASN A 896 58.42 -1.52 20.94
C ASN A 896 57.37 -0.42 20.87
N VAL A 897 57.25 0.33 21.95
CA VAL A 897 56.19 1.31 22.13
C VAL A 897 56.84 2.60 22.64
N VAL A 898 56.52 3.73 22.02
CA VAL A 898 56.93 5.06 22.50
C VAL A 898 55.67 5.86 22.80
N GLU A 899 55.53 6.31 24.05
CA GLU A 899 54.41 7.13 24.49
C GLU A 899 54.39 8.47 23.74
N GLY A 900 53.25 8.87 23.18
CA GLY A 900 53.13 10.08 22.35
C GLY A 900 53.30 11.38 23.12
N ILE A 901 52.97 11.39 24.41
CA ILE A 901 53.02 12.59 25.25
C ILE A 901 54.35 12.69 26.00
N THR A 902 54.73 11.69 26.78
CA THR A 902 55.98 11.72 27.58
C THR A 902 57.24 11.41 26.75
N LYS A 903 57.07 10.80 25.57
CA LYS A 903 58.14 10.24 24.73
C LYS A 903 58.94 9.12 25.40
N GLU A 904 58.45 8.51 26.47
CA GLU A 904 59.09 7.37 27.12
C GLU A 904 58.97 6.10 26.27
N ARG A 905 60.04 5.29 26.26
CA ARG A 905 60.14 4.08 25.42
C ARG A 905 60.01 2.82 26.26
N HIS A 906 59.07 1.97 25.87
CA HIS A 906 58.80 0.67 26.45
C HIS A 906 59.12 -0.44 25.45
N GLU A 907 59.83 -1.47 25.91
CA GLU A 907 60.11 -2.67 25.13
C GLU A 907 59.48 -3.86 25.84
N LEU A 908 58.52 -4.49 25.16
CA LEU A 908 57.68 -5.54 25.69
C LEU A 908 57.92 -6.83 24.90
N PHE A 909 57.97 -7.95 25.62
CA PHE A 909 58.19 -9.26 25.03
C PHE A 909 57.33 -10.29 25.75
N GLY A 910 56.80 -11.24 24.99
CA GLY A 910 55.93 -12.27 25.53
C GLY A 910 55.54 -13.30 24.49
N HIS A 911 54.49 -14.05 24.80
CA HIS A 911 53.96 -15.07 23.91
C HIS A 911 52.46 -14.91 23.73
N VAL A 912 51.97 -15.36 22.59
CA VAL A 912 50.56 -15.51 22.27
C VAL A 912 50.29 -16.97 21.89
N THR A 913 49.25 -17.54 22.47
CA THR A 913 48.81 -18.90 22.14
C THR A 913 47.60 -18.84 21.22
N VAL A 914 47.69 -19.51 20.08
CA VAL A 914 46.61 -19.63 19.10
C VAL A 914 45.92 -20.97 19.28
N PHE A 915 44.61 -20.92 19.48
CA PHE A 915 43.72 -22.08 19.57
C PHE A 915 42.69 -22.02 18.44
N ARG A 916 42.32 -23.13 17.83
CA ARG A 916 41.16 -23.20 16.94
C ARG A 916 40.18 -24.28 17.34
#